data_AF-A0A952SPY4-F1
#
_entry.id   AF-A0A952SPY4-F1
#
_cell.length_a   1.000
_cell.length_b   1.000
_cell.length_c   1.000
_cell.angle_alpha   90.00
_cell.angle_beta   90.00
_cell.angle_gamma   90.00
#
_symmetry.space_group_name_H-M   'P 1'
#
loop_
_entity.id
_entity.type
_entity.pdbx_description
1 polymer ?
#
loop_
_entity_poly.entity_id
_entity_poly.type
_entity_poly.pdbx_seq_one_letter_code
_entity_poly.pdbx_strand_id
1 'polypeptide(L)'
;MHVDICHLALCLATSPLLEVGGRAHVALVHFPIALVAAALFFELVRLARRRTSPSPAALGCLALGLAGGLAAIASGWLHADAEGLSGSPAVEWHRWTAIVSIAAVLLTLGLALAGLKETAVSVRRLSVVFLVLAVALVSLAGHQGGELVWGKGYLLAPLKRAAAATDSLPVAPELSIEPSAGPVSFARDLAPIFAAACIECHGPDKQSGKLRLDTYQHLSASPYFDEIVVPGMPELSSLHERITLPQSHADFMPKRGVPLPAEHVELIRQWIEQGASPSASAIPARDHITHVVHEASLHTKPADPTQPWWHDATFYQIFVRSFADSTTGPLAGDGIGDLRGLIERLDYLNDGDPTTSTDLGVSGLWLLPINPSPSYHGYDVTDYRGVNPQYGTHEDLRELLAECHKRGIRVIIDLVINHCSSQHPWFLEAIDPNSDKHDWFVWRDEPLTGPGAPNHTVWHDRQKRRNNKVYYGFFYHGMPDFNLRSPSATAAIHDFSRYWLADIGIDGLRLDAIKHLIEDGVVFENTAETIAWLEDYRAAMHRAAPEAFLVGEIWASTEQVQRYIPGGVDSAFEFDIAFAIAEALNSAKAAPLAAALKKAYNAYGSGIYSTFIGNHDMDRVRSRLGNSIERARAAASIQFTMPGVPFIYYGEEIGMIGTKPDPDLRTPMQWTSEPEKAGFSNVNPWRAPNPDTPNVNVAVQTDDPQSLLSHYRTLIRLRQATPALAVGDFMLASASSPQVLAFTRTHQHQTVLVIINLSDQALEGVTIKPHDSVLACAGPLRDVLASATVNPRQGQDTWTPIASLAPYACHVIVCRSE
;
A
#
# COMPACT_ATOMS: atom_id res chain seq x y z
N MET A 1 60.56 -25.01 26.39
CA MET A 1 59.84 -23.95 27.13
C MET A 1 59.33 -22.93 26.11
N HIS A 2 58.24 -23.25 25.43
CA HIS A 2 57.42 -22.28 24.71
C HIS A 2 56.01 -22.83 24.78
N VAL A 3 55.26 -22.35 25.77
CA VAL A 3 53.82 -22.54 25.83
C VAL A 3 53.22 -21.41 25.00
N ASP A 4 52.49 -21.84 23.99
CA ASP A 4 51.91 -21.03 22.92
C ASP A 4 50.80 -20.12 23.49
N ILE A 5 51.01 -18.81 23.39
CA ILE A 5 50.09 -17.76 23.87
C ILE A 5 48.74 -17.82 23.11
N CYS A 6 48.70 -18.48 21.95
CA CYS A 6 47.48 -18.69 21.18
C CYS A 6 46.50 -19.67 21.85
N HIS A 7 46.97 -20.66 22.61
CA HIS A 7 46.09 -21.64 23.25
C HIS A 7 45.42 -21.08 24.52
N LEU A 8 46.03 -20.10 25.19
CA LEU A 8 45.42 -19.40 26.31
C LEU A 8 44.36 -18.40 25.83
N ALA A 9 44.55 -17.79 24.66
CA ALA A 9 43.56 -16.90 24.03
C ALA A 9 42.33 -17.65 23.51
N LEU A 10 42.50 -18.86 22.93
CA LEU A 10 41.39 -19.65 22.41
C LEU A 10 40.52 -20.28 23.53
N CYS A 11 41.12 -20.72 24.65
CA CYS A 11 40.36 -21.23 25.79
C CYS A 11 39.65 -20.13 26.60
N LEU A 12 40.08 -18.87 26.48
CA LEU A 12 39.36 -17.75 27.09
C LEU A 12 38.14 -17.33 26.25
N ALA A 13 38.11 -17.55 24.93
CA ALA A 13 37.06 -17.07 24.03
C ALA A 13 35.74 -17.87 24.02
N THR A 14 35.70 -19.07 24.61
CA THR A 14 34.50 -19.95 24.59
C THR A 14 33.82 -20.12 25.96
N SER A 15 34.00 -19.15 26.86
CA SER A 15 33.38 -19.17 28.18
C SER A 15 31.92 -18.69 28.14
N PRO A 16 30.95 -19.41 28.73
CA PRO A 16 29.56 -18.93 28.88
C PRO A 16 29.45 -17.57 29.59
N LEU A 17 30.46 -17.19 30.38
CA LEU A 17 30.54 -15.88 31.03
C LEU A 17 30.76 -14.72 30.03
N LEU A 18 31.38 -14.98 28.88
CA LEU A 18 31.58 -13.97 27.83
C LEU A 18 30.31 -13.71 27.02
N GLU A 19 29.52 -14.75 26.79
CA GLU A 19 28.22 -14.66 26.11
C GLU A 19 27.19 -13.92 26.99
N VAL A 20 27.22 -14.16 28.31
CA VAL A 20 26.46 -13.39 29.31
C VAL A 20 26.97 -11.95 29.41
N GLY A 21 28.30 -11.75 29.37
CA GLY A 21 28.91 -10.42 29.34
C GLY A 21 28.48 -9.59 28.13
N GLY A 22 28.45 -10.20 26.94
CA GLY A 22 28.03 -9.53 25.71
C GLY A 22 26.56 -9.11 25.71
N ARG A 23 25.65 -9.96 26.21
CA ARG A 23 24.23 -9.61 26.37
C ARG A 23 23.98 -8.54 27.45
N ALA A 24 24.86 -8.45 28.45
CA ALA A 24 24.79 -7.39 29.46
C ALA A 24 25.16 -6.00 28.91
N HIS A 25 25.82 -5.91 27.74
CA HIS A 25 26.22 -4.63 27.13
C HIS A 25 25.05 -3.66 26.98
N VAL A 26 23.90 -4.12 26.47
CA VAL A 26 22.70 -3.27 26.25
C VAL A 26 22.16 -2.68 27.57
N ALA A 27 22.20 -3.45 28.65
CA ALA A 27 21.79 -2.98 29.98
C ALA A 27 22.85 -2.07 30.64
N LEU A 28 24.14 -2.40 30.44
CA LEU A 28 25.27 -1.65 30.99
C LEU A 28 25.49 -0.30 30.30
N VAL A 29 25.05 -0.09 29.05
CA VAL A 29 25.21 1.20 28.34
C VAL A 29 24.25 2.28 28.89
N HIS A 30 23.05 1.92 29.32
CA HIS A 30 22.06 2.88 29.82
C HIS A 30 22.42 3.44 31.21
N PHE A 31 23.19 2.68 32.01
CA PHE A 31 23.52 3.02 33.39
C PHE A 31 24.56 4.19 33.52
N PRO A 32 25.67 4.22 32.76
CA PRO A 32 26.60 5.34 32.69
C PRO A 32 25.96 6.64 32.20
N ILE A 33 25.08 6.57 31.19
CA ILE A 33 24.37 7.75 30.66
C ILE A 33 23.59 8.44 31.78
N ALA A 34 22.79 7.66 32.51
CA ALA A 34 21.98 8.17 33.61
C ALA A 34 22.84 8.78 34.73
N LEU A 35 23.98 8.16 35.07
CA LEU A 35 24.88 8.65 36.12
C LEU A 35 25.63 9.92 35.71
N VAL A 36 26.13 10.02 34.47
CA VAL A 36 26.82 11.23 34.00
C VAL A 36 25.82 12.39 33.87
N ALA A 37 24.59 12.14 33.43
CA ALA A 37 23.51 13.14 33.43
C ALA A 37 23.11 13.57 34.86
N ALA A 38 23.04 12.64 35.81
CA ALA A 38 22.80 12.95 37.22
C ALA A 38 23.92 13.80 37.83
N ALA A 39 25.18 13.55 37.45
CA ALA A 39 26.30 14.37 37.87
C ALA A 39 26.15 15.83 37.39
N LEU A 40 25.72 16.04 36.14
CA LEU A 40 25.43 17.37 35.61
C LEU A 40 24.30 18.05 36.39
N PHE A 41 23.22 17.34 36.69
CA PHE A 41 22.12 17.86 37.51
C PHE A 41 22.62 18.33 38.88
N PHE A 42 23.41 17.51 39.59
CA PHE A 42 23.94 17.89 40.90
C PHE A 42 24.90 19.08 40.84
N GLU A 43 25.69 19.22 39.77
CA GLU A 43 26.55 20.38 39.54
C GLU A 43 25.76 21.66 39.22
N LEU A 44 24.67 21.56 38.45
CA LEU A 44 23.77 22.68 38.20
C LEU A 44 23.06 23.14 39.47
N VAL A 45 22.59 22.21 40.30
CA VAL A 45 22.00 22.52 41.61
C VAL A 45 23.04 23.17 42.53
N ARG A 46 24.29 22.71 42.51
CA ARG A 46 25.40 23.34 43.25
C ARG A 46 25.61 24.80 42.80
N LEU A 47 25.65 25.04 41.49
CA LEU A 47 25.82 26.39 40.92
C LEU A 47 24.65 27.31 41.29
N ALA A 48 23.40 26.82 41.19
CA ALA A 48 22.21 27.55 41.59
C ALA A 48 22.22 27.93 43.08
N ARG A 49 22.74 27.04 43.93
CA ARG A 49 22.92 27.29 45.37
C ARG A 49 24.19 28.05 45.73
N ARG A 50 24.94 28.56 44.73
CA ARG A 50 26.19 29.31 44.88
C ARG A 50 27.24 28.62 45.76
N ARG A 51 27.23 27.29 45.79
CA ARG A 51 28.21 26.50 46.56
C ARG A 51 29.52 26.41 45.79
N THR A 52 30.62 26.65 46.50
CA THR A 52 31.95 26.73 45.89
C THR A 52 32.58 25.35 45.66
N SER A 53 32.32 24.37 46.53
CA SER A 53 32.90 23.02 46.44
C SER A 53 32.09 22.08 45.54
N PRO A 54 32.73 21.29 44.65
CA PRO A 54 32.09 20.27 43.82
C PRO A 54 31.12 19.38 44.59
N SER A 55 30.02 18.96 43.95
CA SER A 55 29.01 18.12 44.60
C SER A 55 29.58 16.72 44.86
N PRO A 56 29.60 16.23 46.13
CA PRO A 56 30.02 14.86 46.43
C PRO A 56 29.17 13.82 45.69
N ALA A 57 27.88 14.12 45.49
CA ALA A 57 26.98 13.29 44.70
C ALA A 57 27.37 13.29 43.21
N ALA A 58 27.78 14.43 42.65
CA ALA A 58 28.25 14.48 41.27
C ALA A 58 29.55 13.70 41.08
N LEU A 59 30.49 13.79 42.03
CA LEU A 59 31.73 13.02 42.01
C LEU A 59 31.46 11.51 42.12
N GLY A 60 30.54 11.10 43.00
CA GLY A 60 30.11 9.70 43.10
C GLY A 60 29.47 9.19 41.82
N CYS A 61 28.59 9.98 41.21
CA CYS A 61 27.96 9.65 39.93
C CYS A 61 28.98 9.56 38.79
N LEU A 62 29.96 10.46 38.72
CA LEU A 62 31.03 10.40 37.71
C LEU A 62 31.92 9.18 37.87
N ALA A 63 32.30 8.84 39.11
CA ALA A 63 33.13 7.65 39.38
C ALA A 63 32.39 6.34 39.04
N LEU A 64 31.12 6.23 39.41
CA LEU A 64 30.29 5.07 39.09
C LEU A 64 29.97 4.99 37.59
N GLY A 65 29.70 6.13 36.94
CA GLY A 65 29.46 6.21 35.50
C GLY A 65 30.70 5.80 34.69
N LEU A 66 31.88 6.21 35.13
CA LEU A 66 33.15 5.80 34.55
C LEU A 66 33.38 4.28 34.66
N ALA A 67 33.16 3.71 35.85
CA ALA A 67 33.31 2.26 36.06
C ALA A 67 32.33 1.46 35.19
N GLY A 68 31.05 1.88 35.14
CA GLY A 68 30.05 1.25 34.29
C GLY A 68 30.36 1.37 32.80
N GLY A 69 30.87 2.53 32.36
CA GLY A 69 31.22 2.75 30.95
C GLY A 69 32.44 1.94 30.50
N LEU A 70 33.45 1.78 31.36
CA LEU A 70 34.59 0.88 31.09
C LEU A 70 34.15 -0.59 31.01
N ALA A 71 33.23 -1.01 31.89
CA ALA A 71 32.64 -2.35 31.83
C ALA A 71 31.83 -2.57 30.54
N ALA A 72 31.09 -1.56 30.08
CA ALA A 72 30.34 -1.60 28.84
C ALA A 72 31.26 -1.69 27.61
N ILE A 73 32.36 -0.94 27.56
CA ILE A 73 33.34 -1.05 26.46
C ILE A 73 33.96 -2.45 26.42
N ALA A 74 34.41 -2.94 27.57
CA ALA A 74 35.02 -4.27 27.66
C ALA A 74 34.04 -5.38 27.22
N SER A 75 32.79 -5.32 27.68
CA SER A 75 31.78 -6.30 27.29
C SER A 75 31.37 -6.21 25.82
N GLY A 76 31.30 -5.00 25.26
CA GLY A 76 30.98 -4.78 23.85
C GLY A 76 32.06 -5.30 22.90
N TRP A 77 33.34 -5.15 23.27
CA TRP A 77 34.45 -5.71 22.51
C TRP A 77 34.44 -7.23 22.50
N LEU A 78 34.23 -7.83 23.66
CA LEU A 78 34.16 -9.29 23.81
C LEU A 78 32.98 -9.88 23.02
N HIS A 79 31.85 -9.17 22.94
CA HIS A 79 30.68 -9.60 22.16
C HIS A 79 30.90 -9.52 20.65
N ALA A 80 31.41 -8.38 20.15
CA ALA A 80 31.60 -8.15 18.73
C ALA A 80 32.63 -9.11 18.11
N ASP A 81 33.67 -9.49 18.87
CA ASP A 81 34.67 -10.46 18.42
C ASP A 81 34.15 -11.91 18.48
N ALA A 82 33.28 -12.25 19.45
CA ALA A 82 32.66 -13.58 19.55
C ALA A 82 31.61 -13.86 18.45
N GLU A 83 30.93 -12.82 17.94
CA GLU A 83 29.92 -12.92 16.88
C GLU A 83 30.49 -12.69 15.46
N GLY A 84 31.80 -12.44 15.32
CA GLY A 84 32.43 -12.17 14.03
C GLY A 84 31.99 -10.84 13.37
N LEU A 85 31.46 -9.90 14.16
CA LEU A 85 30.95 -8.59 13.70
C LEU A 85 32.05 -7.51 13.62
N SER A 86 33.29 -7.88 13.93
CA SER A 86 34.46 -7.02 13.86
C SER A 86 34.76 -6.63 12.41
N GLY A 87 34.80 -5.31 12.13
CA GLY A 87 35.12 -4.76 10.81
C GLY A 87 33.96 -4.09 10.06
N SER A 88 32.72 -4.14 10.56
CA SER A 88 31.65 -3.32 9.95
C SER A 88 31.85 -1.82 10.27
N PRO A 89 31.63 -0.91 9.31
CA PRO A 89 31.82 0.53 9.55
C PRO A 89 31.01 1.05 10.74
N ALA A 90 29.78 0.56 10.93
CA ALA A 90 28.89 1.01 12.00
C ALA A 90 29.38 0.56 13.40
N VAL A 91 29.89 -0.67 13.53
CA VAL A 91 30.45 -1.18 14.79
C VAL A 91 31.76 -0.47 15.13
N GLU A 92 32.62 -0.20 14.15
CA GLU A 92 33.86 0.56 14.35
C GLU A 92 33.59 2.01 14.76
N TRP A 93 32.61 2.68 14.15
CA TRP A 93 32.18 4.01 14.56
C TRP A 93 31.66 4.03 16.01
N HIS A 94 30.85 3.05 16.40
CA HIS A 94 30.35 2.93 17.77
C HIS A 94 31.47 2.66 18.80
N ARG A 95 32.48 1.85 18.42
CA ARG A 95 33.67 1.59 19.26
C ARG A 95 34.43 2.89 19.57
N TRP A 96 34.71 3.70 18.55
CA TRP A 96 35.44 4.96 18.73
C TRP A 96 34.66 6.00 19.54
N THR A 97 33.35 6.13 19.31
CA THR A 97 32.54 7.08 20.08
C THR A 97 32.44 6.70 21.56
N ALA A 98 32.43 5.40 21.89
CA ALA A 98 32.48 4.93 23.28
C ALA A 98 33.82 5.27 23.97
N ILE A 99 34.96 5.07 23.30
CA ILE A 99 36.30 5.39 23.85
C ILE A 99 36.43 6.89 24.14
N VAL A 100 36.03 7.73 23.18
CA VAL A 100 36.07 9.19 23.32
C VAL A 100 35.17 9.66 24.47
N SER A 101 34.01 9.03 24.63
CA SER A 101 33.08 9.32 25.73
C SER A 101 33.70 9.04 27.10
N ILE A 102 34.41 7.92 27.27
CA ILE A 102 35.06 7.59 28.55
C ILE A 102 36.25 8.49 28.85
N ALA A 103 37.04 8.85 27.84
CA ALA A 103 38.11 9.83 28.00
C ALA A 103 37.56 11.20 28.48
N ALA A 104 36.41 11.62 27.96
CA ALA A 104 35.74 12.85 28.40
C ALA A 104 35.25 12.77 29.86
N VAL A 105 34.70 11.63 30.29
CA VAL A 105 34.27 11.40 31.68
C VAL A 105 35.48 11.37 32.63
N LEU A 106 36.58 10.71 32.25
CA LEU A 106 37.84 10.69 33.01
C LEU A 106 38.41 12.09 33.22
N LEU A 107 38.49 12.87 32.14
CA LEU A 107 38.97 14.25 32.19
C LEU A 107 38.09 15.11 33.09
N THR A 108 36.77 14.96 32.98
CA THR A 108 35.80 15.67 33.81
C THR A 108 35.96 15.35 35.29
N LEU A 109 36.11 14.06 35.64
CA LEU A 109 36.35 13.61 37.00
C LEU A 109 37.69 14.15 37.54
N GLY A 110 38.75 14.11 36.74
CA GLY A 110 40.06 14.67 37.08
C GLY A 110 40.01 16.16 37.39
N LEU A 111 39.33 16.95 36.54
CA LEU A 111 39.13 18.38 36.75
C LEU A 111 38.26 18.67 37.98
N ALA A 112 37.22 17.86 38.22
CA ALA A 112 36.36 18.00 39.39
C ALA A 112 37.11 17.69 40.70
N LEU A 113 37.98 16.67 40.70
CA LEU A 113 38.84 16.33 41.84
C LEU A 113 39.95 17.35 42.07
N ALA A 114 40.57 17.89 41.00
CA ALA A 114 41.52 18.99 41.10
C ALA A 114 40.86 20.25 41.70
N GLY A 115 39.61 20.52 41.29
CA GLY A 115 38.78 21.60 41.83
C GLY A 115 38.43 21.47 43.32
N LEU A 116 38.60 20.30 43.95
CA LEU A 116 38.52 20.12 45.41
C LEU A 116 39.74 20.68 46.14
N LYS A 117 40.93 20.59 45.50
CA LYS A 117 42.21 21.00 46.09
C LYS A 117 42.58 22.45 45.75
N GLU A 118 42.17 22.93 44.58
CA GLU A 118 42.46 24.29 44.13
C GLU A 118 41.32 25.28 44.41
N THR A 119 41.69 26.52 44.73
CA THR A 119 40.78 27.66 44.90
C THR A 119 40.45 28.38 43.59
N ALA A 120 41.07 27.99 42.47
CA ALA A 120 40.91 28.62 41.17
C ALA A 120 39.51 28.38 40.57
N VAL A 121 38.76 29.46 40.39
CA VAL A 121 37.40 29.45 39.80
C VAL A 121 37.40 28.92 38.36
N SER A 122 38.51 29.08 37.63
CA SER A 122 38.69 28.60 36.25
C SER A 122 38.59 27.08 36.13
N VAL A 123 39.24 26.32 37.02
CA VAL A 123 39.24 24.84 37.01
C VAL A 123 37.84 24.29 37.26
N ARG A 124 37.07 24.93 38.16
CA ARG A 124 35.69 24.54 38.49
C ARG A 124 34.67 24.89 37.40
N ARG A 125 34.91 25.94 36.62
CA ARG A 125 34.09 26.25 35.43
C ARG A 125 34.41 25.30 34.30
N LEU A 126 35.70 24.99 34.12
CA LEU A 126 36.16 24.04 33.12
C LEU A 126 35.58 22.65 33.36
N SER A 127 35.54 22.17 34.61
CA SER A 127 34.93 20.87 34.94
C SER A 127 33.46 20.77 34.54
N VAL A 128 32.68 21.86 34.65
CA VAL A 128 31.27 21.87 34.24
C VAL A 128 31.11 21.89 32.72
N VAL A 129 31.98 22.59 32.00
CA VAL A 129 31.99 22.60 30.53
C VAL A 129 32.29 21.19 29.99
N PHE A 130 33.32 20.54 30.53
CA PHE A 130 33.66 19.17 30.14
C PHE A 130 32.59 18.16 30.56
N LEU A 131 31.86 18.40 31.65
CA LEU A 131 30.72 17.58 32.05
C LEU A 131 29.57 17.63 31.05
N VAL A 132 29.25 18.81 30.51
CA VAL A 132 28.24 18.96 29.44
C VAL A 132 28.67 18.21 28.18
N LEU A 133 29.95 18.34 27.80
CA LEU A 133 30.51 17.62 26.66
C LEU A 133 30.47 16.09 26.87
N ALA A 134 30.79 15.63 28.08
CA ALA A 134 30.73 14.21 28.44
C ALA A 134 29.29 13.67 28.35
N VAL A 135 28.27 14.42 28.81
CA VAL A 135 26.86 14.02 28.66
C VAL A 135 26.51 13.87 27.17
N ALA A 136 26.86 14.85 26.34
CA ALA A 136 26.55 14.81 24.91
C ALA A 136 27.19 13.60 24.20
N LEU A 137 28.46 13.32 24.50
CA LEU A 137 29.20 12.20 23.90
C LEU A 137 28.64 10.84 24.33
N VAL A 138 28.38 10.66 25.63
CA VAL A 138 27.83 9.38 26.14
C VAL A 138 26.40 9.16 25.62
N SER A 139 25.59 10.22 25.48
CA SER A 139 24.27 10.15 24.84
C SER A 139 24.34 9.79 23.36
N LEU A 140 25.31 10.34 22.61
CA LEU A 140 25.53 9.99 21.20
C LEU A 140 25.97 8.54 21.05
N ALA A 141 26.90 8.07 21.89
CA ALA A 141 27.32 6.67 21.90
C ALA A 141 26.16 5.73 22.25
N GLY A 142 25.33 6.10 23.24
CA GLY A 142 24.10 5.38 23.58
C GLY A 142 23.08 5.34 22.45
N HIS A 143 22.95 6.44 21.70
CA HIS A 143 22.08 6.51 20.54
C HIS A 143 22.50 5.55 19.43
N GLN A 144 23.78 5.57 19.05
CA GLN A 144 24.31 4.66 18.06
C GLN A 144 24.17 3.19 18.48
N GLY A 145 24.43 2.89 19.77
CA GLY A 145 24.21 1.54 20.31
C GLY A 145 22.74 1.12 20.27
N GLY A 146 21.81 2.03 20.56
CA GLY A 146 20.39 1.78 20.48
C GLY A 146 19.90 1.52 19.05
N GLU A 147 20.41 2.27 18.06
CA GLU A 147 20.08 2.02 16.65
C GLU A 147 20.61 0.69 16.13
N LEU A 148 21.81 0.28 16.57
CA LEU A 148 22.37 -1.04 16.23
C LEU A 148 21.54 -2.20 16.77
N VAL A 149 20.89 -2.03 17.93
CA VAL A 149 20.16 -3.10 18.61
C VAL A 149 18.66 -3.07 18.27
N TRP A 150 18.06 -1.90 18.10
CA TRP A 150 16.61 -1.71 18.01
C TRP A 150 16.14 -1.04 16.70
N GLY A 151 17.07 -0.74 15.78
CA GLY A 151 16.76 -0.09 14.50
C GLY A 151 16.69 1.44 14.57
N LYS A 152 16.63 2.07 13.40
CA LYS A 152 16.58 3.53 13.26
C LYS A 152 15.38 4.12 14.01
N GLY A 153 15.62 5.18 14.78
CA GLY A 153 14.55 5.87 15.52
C GLY A 153 14.16 5.23 16.86
N TYR A 154 15.01 4.38 17.45
CA TYR A 154 14.71 3.69 18.72
C TYR A 154 14.30 4.62 19.89
N LEU A 155 14.75 5.88 19.92
CA LEU A 155 14.36 6.86 20.94
C LEU A 155 12.85 7.19 20.91
N LEU A 156 12.19 6.96 19.78
CA LEU A 156 10.77 7.20 19.56
C LEU A 156 9.95 5.90 19.61
N ALA A 157 10.60 4.74 19.80
CA ALA A 157 9.94 3.44 19.86
C ALA A 157 9.41 3.15 21.30
N PRO A 158 8.18 2.64 21.46
CA PRO A 158 7.60 2.38 22.79
C PRO A 158 8.28 1.21 23.52
N LEU A 159 8.59 1.40 24.82
CA LEU A 159 9.35 0.47 25.68
C LEU A 159 8.55 -0.80 26.07
N LYS A 160 9.09 -2.00 25.80
CA LYS A 160 8.60 -3.30 26.35
C LYS A 160 9.61 -3.88 27.35
N ARG A 161 9.13 -4.40 28.49
CA ARG A 161 9.93 -5.03 29.57
C ARG A 161 10.33 -6.47 29.23
N ALA A 162 11.58 -6.83 29.49
CA ALA A 162 12.12 -8.19 29.37
C ALA A 162 12.01 -8.97 30.69
N ALA A 163 11.63 -10.25 30.62
CA ALA A 163 11.78 -11.23 31.69
C ALA A 163 12.68 -12.37 31.18
N ALA A 164 13.64 -12.78 32.02
CA ALA A 164 14.71 -13.72 31.72
C ALA A 164 14.35 -15.17 32.11
N ALA A 165 14.90 -16.15 31.39
CA ALA A 165 14.86 -17.57 31.74
C ALA A 165 16.29 -18.14 31.79
N THR A 166 16.56 -18.97 32.80
CA THR A 166 17.80 -19.72 33.08
C THR A 166 17.66 -21.22 32.71
N ASP A 167 18.74 -21.81 32.20
CA ASP A 167 19.28 -23.22 32.23
C ASP A 167 18.42 -24.37 32.81
N SER A 168 18.46 -25.67 32.42
CA SER A 168 19.19 -26.49 31.42
C SER A 168 18.74 -28.00 31.49
N LEU A 169 18.80 -28.77 30.37
CA LEU A 169 18.81 -30.26 30.16
C LEU A 169 17.49 -31.04 30.45
N PRO A 170 17.12 -32.22 29.83
CA PRO A 170 17.92 -33.32 29.22
C PRO A 170 17.32 -34.06 27.97
N VAL A 171 17.99 -35.13 27.51
CA VAL A 171 17.57 -36.06 26.43
C VAL A 171 16.23 -36.75 26.74
N ALA A 172 15.26 -36.68 25.81
CA ALA A 172 13.93 -37.27 25.95
C ALA A 172 13.85 -38.75 25.50
N PRO A 173 12.96 -39.58 26.11
CA PRO A 173 12.90 -41.03 25.92
C PRO A 173 12.05 -41.44 24.70
N GLU A 174 12.37 -42.61 24.17
CA GLU A 174 11.76 -43.23 22.99
C GLU A 174 10.28 -43.59 23.24
N LEU A 175 9.37 -42.80 22.65
CA LEU A 175 7.91 -42.98 22.69
C LEU A 175 7.48 -43.75 21.44
N SER A 176 7.03 -44.99 21.59
CA SER A 176 6.43 -45.78 20.51
C SER A 176 4.92 -45.46 20.43
N ILE A 177 4.51 -44.74 19.39
CA ILE A 177 3.10 -44.48 19.08
C ILE A 177 2.71 -45.43 17.94
N GLU A 178 1.89 -46.45 18.22
CA GLU A 178 1.38 -47.32 17.14
C GLU A 178 0.38 -46.56 16.26
N PRO A 179 0.47 -46.65 14.91
CA PRO A 179 -0.42 -45.94 14.00
C PRO A 179 -1.86 -46.45 14.10
N SER A 180 -2.78 -45.55 14.48
CA SER A 180 -4.22 -45.82 14.59
C SER A 180 -4.91 -45.69 13.23
N ALA A 181 -5.86 -46.59 12.91
CA ALA A 181 -6.59 -46.65 11.64
C ALA A 181 -7.71 -45.58 11.47
N GLY A 182 -7.43 -44.30 11.77
CA GLY A 182 -8.39 -43.20 11.64
C GLY A 182 -7.72 -41.80 11.52
N PRO A 183 -8.49 -40.71 11.33
CA PRO A 183 -7.95 -39.36 11.15
C PRO A 183 -7.03 -38.94 12.31
N VAL A 184 -5.98 -38.20 11.99
CA VAL A 184 -4.93 -37.79 12.93
C VAL A 184 -5.50 -36.70 13.84
N SER A 185 -5.36 -36.90 15.16
CA SER A 185 -5.86 -36.01 16.19
C SER A 185 -4.71 -35.30 16.88
N PHE A 186 -4.83 -33.98 17.06
CA PHE A 186 -3.83 -33.22 17.82
C PHE A 186 -3.64 -33.81 19.23
N ALA A 187 -4.71 -34.06 19.97
CA ALA A 187 -4.60 -34.49 21.37
C ALA A 187 -4.06 -35.92 21.56
N ARG A 188 -4.35 -36.82 20.61
CA ARG A 188 -3.96 -38.23 20.70
C ARG A 188 -2.59 -38.48 20.08
N ASP A 189 -2.34 -37.93 18.89
CA ASP A 189 -1.20 -38.32 18.05
C ASP A 189 -0.09 -37.27 18.07
N LEU A 190 -0.42 -35.97 18.02
CA LEU A 190 0.59 -34.92 17.95
C LEU A 190 1.05 -34.38 19.30
N ALA A 191 0.15 -34.28 20.28
CA ALA A 191 0.48 -33.75 21.60
C ALA A 191 1.60 -34.56 22.29
N PRO A 192 1.65 -35.92 22.20
CA PRO A 192 2.79 -36.68 22.71
C PRO A 192 4.10 -36.37 21.97
N ILE A 193 4.06 -36.20 20.64
CA ILE A 193 5.22 -35.86 19.80
C ILE A 193 5.75 -34.48 20.18
N PHE A 194 4.88 -33.47 20.25
CA PHE A 194 5.26 -32.12 20.64
C PHE A 194 5.76 -32.08 22.08
N ALA A 195 5.15 -32.84 22.99
CA ALA A 195 5.62 -32.92 24.37
C ALA A 195 7.03 -33.51 24.49
N ALA A 196 7.36 -34.51 23.69
CA ALA A 196 8.67 -35.14 23.72
C ALA A 196 9.77 -34.32 23.03
N ALA A 197 9.46 -33.64 21.92
CA ALA A 197 10.48 -33.08 21.02
C ALA A 197 10.41 -31.56 20.80
N CYS A 198 9.30 -30.91 21.13
CA CYS A 198 9.06 -29.51 20.75
C CYS A 198 8.78 -28.58 21.95
N ILE A 199 8.13 -29.07 23.02
CA ILE A 199 7.73 -28.26 24.19
C ILE A 199 8.96 -27.72 24.96
N GLU A 200 10.12 -28.37 24.93
CA GLU A 200 11.32 -27.81 25.59
C GLU A 200 11.68 -26.41 25.02
N CYS A 201 11.46 -26.20 23.72
CA CYS A 201 11.75 -24.93 23.03
C CYS A 201 10.52 -24.10 22.66
N HIS A 202 9.33 -24.69 22.69
CA HIS A 202 8.03 -24.10 22.32
C HIS A 202 6.95 -24.35 23.39
N GLY A 203 7.32 -24.49 24.66
CA GLY A 203 6.43 -24.71 25.80
C GLY A 203 6.06 -23.43 26.54
N PRO A 204 5.36 -23.54 27.69
CA PRO A 204 5.04 -22.40 28.54
C PRO A 204 6.27 -21.59 28.97
N ASP A 205 7.37 -22.29 29.26
CA ASP A 205 8.58 -21.69 29.84
C ASP A 205 9.54 -21.13 28.77
N LYS A 206 9.40 -21.58 27.51
CA LYS A 206 10.24 -21.15 26.38
C LYS A 206 9.46 -21.21 25.07
N GLN A 207 9.28 -20.06 24.42
CA GLN A 207 8.51 -19.91 23.18
C GLN A 207 9.42 -19.39 22.06
N SER A 208 10.35 -20.23 21.60
CA SER A 208 11.31 -19.86 20.56
C SER A 208 10.56 -19.45 19.29
N GLY A 209 10.94 -18.33 18.69
CA GLY A 209 10.18 -17.76 17.56
C GLY A 209 8.76 -17.30 17.92
N LYS A 210 8.45 -17.07 19.21
CA LYS A 210 7.10 -16.74 19.72
C LYS A 210 6.04 -17.83 19.48
N LEU A 211 6.47 -19.06 19.21
CA LEU A 211 5.59 -20.22 18.99
C LEU A 211 5.43 -21.04 20.27
N ARG A 212 4.18 -21.43 20.56
CA ARG A 212 3.80 -22.26 21.71
C ARG A 212 3.00 -23.49 21.27
N LEU A 213 3.44 -24.70 21.63
CA LEU A 213 2.98 -26.00 21.10
C LEU A 213 2.42 -26.96 22.17
N ASP A 214 2.28 -26.53 23.43
CA ASP A 214 1.84 -27.39 24.54
C ASP A 214 0.35 -27.75 24.51
N THR A 215 -0.48 -26.93 23.87
CA THR A 215 -1.88 -27.26 23.57
C THR A 215 -2.25 -26.75 22.19
N TYR A 216 -3.28 -27.34 21.57
CA TYR A 216 -3.79 -26.86 20.29
C TYR A 216 -4.25 -25.40 20.41
N GLN A 217 -4.86 -25.02 21.53
CA GLN A 217 -5.33 -23.67 21.77
C GLN A 217 -4.18 -22.66 21.81
N HIS A 218 -3.00 -23.04 22.31
CA HIS A 218 -1.83 -22.17 22.30
C HIS A 218 -1.16 -22.08 20.92
N LEU A 219 -1.13 -23.20 20.19
CA LEU A 219 -0.63 -23.22 18.81
C LEU A 219 -1.53 -22.36 17.91
N SER A 220 -2.85 -22.54 17.96
CA SER A 220 -3.84 -21.79 17.18
C SER A 220 -4.01 -20.33 17.62
N ALA A 221 -3.68 -19.98 18.85
CA ALA A 221 -3.67 -18.59 19.32
C ALA A 221 -2.41 -17.82 18.90
N SER A 222 -1.45 -18.45 18.23
CA SER A 222 -0.29 -17.75 17.66
C SER A 222 -0.76 -16.79 16.56
N PRO A 223 -0.31 -15.52 16.56
CA PRO A 223 -0.60 -14.60 15.44
C PRO A 223 0.07 -15.00 14.13
N TYR A 224 0.93 -16.02 14.17
CA TYR A 224 1.60 -16.64 13.03
C TYR A 224 1.10 -18.07 12.81
N PHE A 225 -0.04 -18.47 13.40
CA PHE A 225 -0.55 -19.84 13.28
C PHE A 225 -0.66 -20.27 11.81
N ASP A 226 -1.24 -19.43 10.96
CA ASP A 226 -1.42 -19.70 9.54
C ASP A 226 -0.11 -19.69 8.72
N GLU A 227 1.03 -19.30 9.30
CA GLU A 227 2.37 -19.45 8.70
C GLU A 227 3.11 -20.71 9.24
N ILE A 228 2.77 -21.11 10.46
CA ILE A 228 3.41 -22.22 11.17
C ILE A 228 2.74 -23.54 10.80
N VAL A 229 1.42 -23.53 10.78
CA VAL A 229 0.57 -24.63 10.37
C VAL A 229 -0.47 -24.04 9.43
N VAL A 230 -0.22 -24.14 8.12
CA VAL A 230 -1.17 -23.78 7.07
C VAL A 230 -2.15 -24.96 6.91
N PRO A 231 -3.40 -24.85 7.39
CA PRO A 231 -4.34 -25.97 7.35
C PRO A 231 -4.55 -26.46 5.91
N GLY A 232 -4.31 -27.74 5.66
CA GLY A 232 -4.43 -28.40 4.35
C GLY A 232 -3.16 -28.38 3.50
N MET A 233 -2.10 -27.68 3.89
CA MET A 233 -0.91 -27.45 3.04
C MET A 233 0.39 -27.65 3.83
N PRO A 234 0.84 -28.90 4.05
CA PRO A 234 2.08 -29.19 4.77
C PRO A 234 3.34 -28.58 4.12
N GLU A 235 3.36 -28.41 2.80
CA GLU A 235 4.50 -27.82 2.06
C GLU A 235 4.64 -26.30 2.26
N LEU A 236 3.56 -25.62 2.67
CA LEU A 236 3.59 -24.19 3.02
C LEU A 236 3.65 -23.97 4.54
N SER A 237 3.52 -25.03 5.33
CA SER A 237 3.55 -24.97 6.78
C SER A 237 5.01 -24.96 7.26
N SER A 238 5.46 -23.83 7.81
CA SER A 238 6.84 -23.72 8.28
C SER A 238 7.18 -24.73 9.38
N LEU A 239 6.19 -25.28 10.12
CA LEU A 239 6.42 -26.40 11.03
C LEU A 239 6.89 -27.66 10.29
N HIS A 240 6.23 -28.04 9.20
CA HIS A 240 6.57 -29.23 8.43
C HIS A 240 7.83 -29.03 7.58
N GLU A 241 8.03 -27.83 7.02
CA GLU A 241 9.28 -27.46 6.35
C GLU A 241 10.48 -27.60 7.31
N ARG A 242 10.41 -26.98 8.49
CA ARG A 242 11.54 -26.95 9.42
C ARG A 242 11.94 -28.33 9.94
N ILE A 243 10.99 -29.25 10.10
CA ILE A 243 11.27 -30.64 10.55
C ILE A 243 11.74 -31.57 9.41
N THR A 244 11.65 -31.14 8.15
CA THR A 244 12.07 -31.92 6.96
C THR A 244 13.37 -31.40 6.33
N LEU A 245 13.84 -30.20 6.69
CA LEU A 245 15.11 -29.65 6.23
C LEU A 245 16.32 -30.57 6.57
N PRO A 246 17.43 -30.46 5.82
CA PRO A 246 18.68 -31.12 6.22
C PRO A 246 19.16 -30.59 7.59
N GLN A 247 19.71 -31.46 8.45
CA GLN A 247 20.20 -31.06 9.78
C GLN A 247 21.24 -29.93 9.77
N SER A 248 21.98 -29.79 8.67
CA SER A 248 22.95 -28.71 8.47
C SER A 248 22.32 -27.36 8.15
N HIS A 249 21.01 -27.28 7.91
CA HIS A 249 20.29 -26.06 7.57
C HIS A 249 20.00 -25.23 8.83
N ALA A 250 20.22 -23.92 8.76
CA ALA A 250 20.11 -23.01 9.91
C ALA A 250 18.72 -22.96 10.56
N ASP A 251 17.69 -23.35 9.80
CA ASP A 251 16.29 -23.39 10.22
C ASP A 251 15.75 -24.77 10.57
N PHE A 252 16.56 -25.83 10.46
CA PHE A 252 16.17 -27.19 10.84
C PHE A 252 15.71 -27.26 12.30
N MET A 253 14.62 -28.00 12.54
CA MET A 253 14.05 -28.24 13.86
C MET A 253 13.86 -29.75 14.11
N PRO A 254 14.16 -30.25 15.32
CA PRO A 254 14.63 -29.51 16.50
C PRO A 254 16.13 -29.11 16.42
N LYS A 255 16.45 -27.84 16.71
CA LYS A 255 17.82 -27.27 16.60
C LYS A 255 18.89 -27.92 17.49
N ARG A 256 18.50 -28.55 18.60
CA ARG A 256 19.40 -29.13 19.61
C ARG A 256 18.98 -30.54 20.05
N GLY A 257 18.30 -31.29 19.19
CA GLY A 257 17.79 -32.63 19.48
C GLY A 257 18.05 -33.62 18.34
N VAL A 258 17.74 -34.90 18.56
CA VAL A 258 17.69 -35.91 17.50
C VAL A 258 16.54 -35.55 16.54
N PRO A 259 16.70 -35.67 15.21
CA PRO A 259 15.61 -35.48 14.27
C PRO A 259 14.39 -36.30 14.64
N LEU A 260 13.21 -35.77 14.34
CA LEU A 260 11.97 -36.53 14.50
C LEU A 260 12.05 -37.81 13.63
N PRO A 261 11.66 -38.98 14.16
CA PRO A 261 11.44 -40.18 13.35
C PRO A 261 10.50 -39.88 12.18
N ALA A 262 10.73 -40.55 11.03
CA ALA A 262 9.96 -40.29 9.81
C ALA A 262 8.45 -40.49 10.01
N GLU A 263 8.05 -41.44 10.86
CA GLU A 263 6.64 -41.66 11.24
C GLU A 263 6.01 -40.46 11.97
N HIS A 264 6.77 -39.73 12.79
CA HIS A 264 6.28 -38.54 13.50
C HIS A 264 6.16 -37.33 12.57
N VAL A 265 7.11 -37.18 11.64
CA VAL A 265 7.03 -36.16 10.59
C VAL A 265 5.80 -36.40 9.71
N GLU A 266 5.55 -37.66 9.35
CA GLU A 266 4.38 -38.04 8.54
C GLU A 266 3.05 -37.83 9.26
N LEU A 267 2.96 -38.09 10.57
CA LEU A 267 1.76 -37.78 11.36
C LEU A 267 1.48 -36.28 11.42
N ILE A 268 2.53 -35.45 11.58
CA ILE A 268 2.39 -33.98 11.55
C ILE A 268 1.92 -33.54 10.16
N ARG A 269 2.52 -34.06 9.08
CA ARG A 269 2.12 -33.79 7.69
C ARG A 269 0.64 -34.12 7.46
N GLN A 270 0.21 -35.33 7.81
CA GLN A 270 -1.17 -35.79 7.62
C GLN A 270 -2.18 -34.99 8.43
N TRP A 271 -1.84 -34.60 9.66
CA TRP A 271 -2.70 -33.73 10.45
C TRP A 271 -2.86 -32.35 9.81
N ILE A 272 -1.78 -31.78 9.27
CA ILE A 272 -1.83 -30.53 8.54
C ILE A 272 -2.72 -30.68 7.31
N GLU A 273 -2.53 -31.72 6.48
CA GLU A 273 -3.40 -32.02 5.32
C GLU A 273 -4.88 -32.14 5.69
N GLN A 274 -5.18 -32.68 6.87
CA GLN A 274 -6.54 -32.82 7.39
C GLN A 274 -7.16 -31.50 7.88
N GLY A 275 -6.48 -30.37 7.67
CA GLY A 275 -6.92 -29.05 8.08
C GLY A 275 -6.51 -28.68 9.50
N ALA A 276 -5.48 -29.33 10.05
CA ALA A 276 -4.88 -29.01 11.34
C ALA A 276 -5.89 -28.85 12.49
N SER A 277 -6.94 -29.67 12.52
CA SER A 277 -8.06 -29.54 13.46
C SER A 277 -7.72 -30.05 14.88
N PRO A 278 -8.30 -29.49 15.95
CA PRO A 278 -8.15 -30.04 17.31
C PRO A 278 -8.79 -31.43 17.48
N SER A 279 -9.64 -31.85 16.54
CA SER A 279 -10.37 -33.11 16.58
C SER A 279 -10.07 -33.98 15.36
N ALA A 280 -10.25 -35.29 15.48
CA ALA A 280 -10.10 -36.26 14.38
C ALA A 280 -11.25 -36.16 13.36
N SER A 281 -11.47 -34.99 12.75
CA SER A 281 -12.51 -34.76 11.75
C SER A 281 -11.90 -34.22 10.46
N ALA A 282 -11.97 -35.01 9.40
CA ALA A 282 -11.48 -34.65 8.08
C ALA A 282 -12.39 -33.58 7.43
N ILE A 283 -11.79 -32.52 6.89
CA ILE A 283 -12.48 -31.62 5.95
C ILE A 283 -12.74 -32.42 4.65
N PRO A 284 -13.92 -32.35 4.01
CA PRO A 284 -14.18 -33.09 2.78
C PRO A 284 -13.25 -32.63 1.66
N ALA A 285 -12.65 -33.57 0.94
CA ALA A 285 -11.83 -33.32 -0.24
C ALA A 285 -12.59 -32.44 -1.24
N ARG A 286 -11.95 -31.35 -1.69
CA ARG A 286 -12.47 -30.48 -2.76
C ARG A 286 -12.14 -31.11 -4.10
N ASP A 287 -13.17 -31.63 -4.77
CA ASP A 287 -13.06 -32.11 -6.13
C ASP A 287 -12.59 -30.99 -7.08
N HIS A 288 -11.74 -31.38 -8.01
CA HIS A 288 -11.05 -30.56 -8.98
C HIS A 288 -11.98 -29.58 -9.72
N ILE A 289 -11.71 -28.28 -9.58
CA ILE A 289 -12.27 -27.23 -10.44
C ILE A 289 -11.65 -27.42 -11.83
N THR A 290 -12.36 -28.10 -12.71
CA THR A 290 -12.08 -28.13 -14.15
C THR A 290 -13.33 -27.67 -14.89
N HIS A 291 -13.13 -26.67 -15.75
CA HIS A 291 -13.96 -26.23 -16.87
C HIS A 291 -15.47 -26.53 -16.81
N VAL A 292 -16.27 -25.57 -16.33
CA VAL A 292 -17.63 -25.34 -16.86
C VAL A 292 -17.92 -23.83 -16.89
N VAL A 293 -17.27 -23.13 -17.82
CA VAL A 293 -17.86 -21.98 -18.51
C VAL A 293 -18.11 -22.43 -19.95
N HIS A 294 -19.00 -23.41 -20.13
CA HIS A 294 -19.54 -23.71 -21.46
C HIS A 294 -20.94 -23.12 -21.55
N GLU A 295 -21.13 -22.31 -22.59
CA GLU A 295 -22.40 -21.85 -23.15
C GLU A 295 -23.20 -20.80 -22.34
N ALA A 296 -22.55 -19.70 -21.97
CA ALA A 296 -23.18 -18.41 -22.23
C ALA A 296 -22.54 -17.88 -23.50
N SER A 297 -23.24 -17.98 -24.64
CA SER A 297 -22.74 -17.47 -25.91
C SER A 297 -22.38 -15.99 -25.74
N LEU A 298 -21.09 -15.68 -25.66
CA LEU A 298 -20.52 -14.32 -25.64
C LEU A 298 -20.78 -13.70 -27.01
N HIS A 299 -22.02 -13.26 -27.23
CA HIS A 299 -22.32 -12.34 -28.32
C HIS A 299 -21.78 -10.99 -27.88
N THR A 300 -20.82 -10.45 -28.63
CA THR A 300 -20.44 -9.04 -28.57
C THR A 300 -21.71 -8.21 -28.64
N LYS A 301 -22.06 -7.57 -27.52
CA LYS A 301 -23.23 -6.69 -27.41
C LYS A 301 -23.08 -5.59 -28.46
N PRO A 302 -24.02 -5.41 -29.41
CA PRO A 302 -24.05 -4.21 -30.22
C PRO A 302 -24.24 -3.02 -29.27
N ALA A 303 -23.42 -1.98 -29.40
CA ALA A 303 -23.62 -0.74 -28.65
C ALA A 303 -25.08 -0.30 -28.78
N ASP A 304 -25.73 0.02 -27.66
CA ASP A 304 -27.00 0.73 -27.70
C ASP A 304 -26.70 2.13 -28.25
N PRO A 305 -27.15 2.47 -29.47
CA PRO A 305 -26.81 3.74 -30.11
C PRO A 305 -27.38 4.95 -29.35
N THR A 306 -28.17 4.74 -28.29
CA THR A 306 -28.72 5.81 -27.45
C THR A 306 -27.88 6.15 -26.23
N GLN A 307 -26.84 5.36 -25.89
CA GLN A 307 -25.94 5.64 -24.76
C GLN A 307 -24.51 5.96 -25.21
N PRO A 308 -23.79 6.86 -24.51
CA PRO A 308 -22.38 7.10 -24.78
C PRO A 308 -21.54 5.82 -24.61
N TRP A 309 -20.51 5.64 -25.43
CA TRP A 309 -19.66 4.45 -25.40
C TRP A 309 -19.01 4.17 -24.03
N TRP A 310 -18.80 5.20 -23.21
CA TRP A 310 -18.09 5.10 -21.94
C TRP A 310 -18.96 4.57 -20.79
N HIS A 311 -20.29 4.49 -20.96
CA HIS A 311 -21.22 4.06 -19.90
C HIS A 311 -21.00 2.59 -19.45
N ASP A 312 -20.65 1.71 -20.38
CA ASP A 312 -20.35 0.31 -20.10
C ASP A 312 -18.86 -0.05 -20.24
N ALA A 313 -18.00 0.96 -20.37
CA ALA A 313 -16.57 0.78 -20.42
C ALA A 313 -15.98 0.39 -19.05
N THR A 314 -14.90 -0.38 -19.08
CA THR A 314 -14.01 -0.55 -17.93
C THR A 314 -12.68 0.10 -18.25
N PHE A 315 -12.30 1.10 -17.46
CA PHE A 315 -11.09 1.88 -17.67
C PHE A 315 -9.92 1.31 -16.88
N TYR A 316 -8.74 1.37 -17.49
CA TYR A 316 -7.47 1.02 -16.86
C TYR A 316 -6.53 2.23 -16.88
N GLN A 317 -6.21 2.74 -15.69
CA GLN A 317 -5.39 3.91 -15.48
C GLN A 317 -3.90 3.52 -15.46
N ILE A 318 -3.15 4.09 -16.40
CA ILE A 318 -1.76 3.74 -16.68
C ILE A 318 -0.85 4.94 -16.45
N PHE A 319 0.17 4.74 -15.62
CA PHE A 319 1.33 5.61 -15.60
C PHE A 319 2.39 5.06 -16.57
N VAL A 320 2.49 5.66 -17.76
CA VAL A 320 3.34 5.14 -18.86
C VAL A 320 4.76 4.83 -18.37
N ARG A 321 5.37 5.77 -17.62
CA ARG A 321 6.71 5.63 -17.03
C ARG A 321 6.94 4.33 -16.24
N SER A 322 5.89 3.73 -15.68
CA SER A 322 5.97 2.57 -14.79
C SER A 322 5.24 1.34 -15.32
N PHE A 323 4.67 1.38 -16.52
CA PHE A 323 3.89 0.26 -17.00
C PHE A 323 4.74 -0.82 -17.68
N ALA A 324 5.48 -0.47 -18.73
CA ALA A 324 6.42 -1.37 -19.39
C ALA A 324 7.46 -0.56 -20.16
N ASP A 325 8.74 -0.87 -19.96
CA ASP A 325 9.86 -0.40 -20.78
C ASP A 325 9.93 -1.29 -22.03
N SER A 326 9.99 -0.67 -23.21
CA SER A 326 9.92 -1.41 -24.47
C SER A 326 11.10 -2.36 -24.67
N THR A 327 10.85 -3.43 -25.41
CA THR A 327 11.93 -4.32 -25.88
C THR A 327 12.45 -3.93 -27.26
N THR A 328 11.75 -3.02 -27.93
CA THR A 328 12.06 -2.58 -29.30
C THR A 328 11.94 -1.07 -29.48
N GLY A 329 12.71 -0.52 -30.43
CA GLY A 329 12.69 0.92 -30.73
C GLY A 329 13.80 1.71 -30.03
N PRO A 330 13.79 3.05 -30.17
CA PRO A 330 14.90 3.91 -29.73
C PRO A 330 14.98 4.11 -28.20
N LEU A 331 13.88 3.85 -27.48
CA LEU A 331 13.81 3.97 -26.01
C LEU A 331 13.98 2.62 -25.29
N ALA A 332 14.10 1.52 -26.03
CA ALA A 332 14.07 0.17 -25.47
C ALA A 332 15.15 -0.07 -24.42
N GLY A 333 14.72 -0.50 -23.24
CA GLY A 333 15.61 -0.87 -22.15
C GLY A 333 16.34 0.32 -21.54
N ASP A 334 15.72 1.51 -21.49
CA ASP A 334 16.30 2.70 -20.84
C ASP A 334 15.93 2.83 -19.35
N GLY A 335 15.07 1.93 -18.84
CA GLY A 335 14.61 1.87 -17.46
C GLY A 335 13.34 2.69 -17.21
N ILE A 336 12.76 3.31 -18.23
CA ILE A 336 11.53 4.10 -18.19
C ILE A 336 10.49 3.45 -19.10
N GLY A 337 9.26 3.34 -18.61
CA GLY A 337 8.17 2.82 -19.43
C GLY A 337 7.76 3.82 -20.52
N ASP A 338 7.42 3.31 -21.69
CA ASP A 338 7.18 4.08 -22.89
C ASP A 338 5.95 3.57 -23.68
N LEU A 339 5.53 4.30 -24.71
CA LEU A 339 4.33 3.97 -25.49
C LEU A 339 4.48 2.65 -26.26
N ARG A 340 5.68 2.28 -26.71
CA ARG A 340 5.92 0.99 -27.37
C ARG A 340 5.84 -0.16 -26.38
N GLY A 341 6.37 0.02 -25.17
CA GLY A 341 6.21 -0.94 -24.08
C GLY A 341 4.75 -1.16 -23.72
N LEU A 342 3.92 -0.10 -23.74
CA LEU A 342 2.47 -0.24 -23.60
C LEU A 342 1.83 -1.02 -24.77
N ILE A 343 2.22 -0.76 -26.02
CA ILE A 343 1.76 -1.53 -27.19
C ILE A 343 2.09 -3.02 -27.05
N GLU A 344 3.31 -3.34 -26.63
CA GLU A 344 3.79 -4.71 -26.39
C GLU A 344 3.00 -5.45 -25.28
N ARG A 345 2.24 -4.72 -24.45
CA ARG A 345 1.41 -5.26 -23.37
C ARG A 345 -0.09 -5.15 -23.63
N LEU A 346 -0.53 -4.73 -24.82
CA LEU A 346 -1.96 -4.62 -25.11
C LEU A 346 -2.69 -5.95 -24.96
N ASP A 347 -2.09 -7.07 -25.36
CA ASP A 347 -2.74 -8.39 -25.25
C ASP A 347 -2.98 -8.83 -23.79
N TYR A 348 -2.22 -8.29 -22.82
CA TYR A 348 -2.53 -8.47 -21.40
C TYR A 348 -3.80 -7.71 -20.99
N LEU A 349 -3.97 -6.50 -21.52
CA LEU A 349 -5.09 -5.63 -21.20
C LEU A 349 -6.36 -6.09 -21.92
N ASN A 350 -6.25 -6.32 -23.23
CA ASN A 350 -7.29 -6.85 -24.10
C ASN A 350 -6.64 -7.39 -25.39
N ASP A 351 -6.81 -8.69 -25.67
CA ASP A 351 -6.21 -9.36 -26.84
C ASP A 351 -7.06 -9.22 -28.12
N GLY A 352 -8.23 -8.59 -28.02
CA GLY A 352 -9.18 -8.39 -29.12
C GLY A 352 -9.99 -9.63 -29.50
N ASP A 353 -9.83 -10.76 -28.78
CA ASP A 353 -10.58 -11.98 -29.02
C ASP A 353 -11.59 -12.23 -27.89
N PRO A 354 -12.89 -11.94 -28.10
CA PRO A 354 -13.91 -12.14 -27.07
C PRO A 354 -14.15 -13.62 -26.71
N THR A 355 -13.49 -14.56 -27.40
CA THR A 355 -13.58 -16.00 -27.11
C THR A 355 -12.52 -16.48 -26.12
N THR A 356 -11.50 -15.67 -25.83
CA THR A 356 -10.49 -15.97 -24.82
C THR A 356 -10.91 -15.45 -23.44
N SER A 357 -10.19 -15.90 -22.40
CA SER A 357 -10.38 -15.42 -21.03
C SER A 357 -9.06 -15.05 -20.34
N THR A 358 -8.00 -14.86 -21.12
CA THR A 358 -6.62 -14.71 -20.65
C THR A 358 -6.18 -13.25 -20.51
N ASP A 359 -6.82 -12.33 -21.22
CA ASP A 359 -6.65 -10.90 -21.08
C ASP A 359 -7.45 -10.36 -19.87
N LEU A 360 -7.19 -9.12 -19.48
CA LEU A 360 -7.96 -8.44 -18.43
C LEU A 360 -9.39 -8.12 -18.89
N GLY A 361 -9.57 -7.77 -20.17
CA GLY A 361 -10.85 -7.48 -20.82
C GLY A 361 -11.27 -6.01 -20.74
N VAL A 362 -10.32 -5.08 -20.54
CA VAL A 362 -10.63 -3.65 -20.43
C VAL A 362 -10.97 -3.04 -21.79
N SER A 363 -11.84 -2.03 -21.80
CA SER A 363 -12.30 -1.35 -23.03
C SER A 363 -11.98 0.15 -23.04
N GLY A 364 -11.37 0.67 -21.98
CA GLY A 364 -10.85 2.02 -21.90
C GLY A 364 -9.46 2.06 -21.28
N LEU A 365 -8.55 2.88 -21.81
CA LEU A 365 -7.30 3.25 -21.15
C LEU A 365 -7.37 4.71 -20.73
N TRP A 366 -6.88 5.00 -19.53
CA TRP A 366 -6.58 6.37 -19.10
C TRP A 366 -5.08 6.50 -18.92
N LEU A 367 -4.44 7.28 -19.79
CA LEU A 367 -3.02 7.59 -19.64
C LEU A 367 -2.88 8.81 -18.74
N LEU A 368 -2.11 8.68 -17.65
CA LEU A 368 -1.59 9.82 -16.88
C LEU A 368 -0.82 10.79 -17.81
N PRO A 369 -0.50 12.03 -17.38
CA PRO A 369 0.01 13.06 -18.29
C PRO A 369 1.16 12.56 -19.17
N ILE A 370 0.93 12.58 -20.48
CA ILE A 370 1.89 12.16 -21.51
C ILE A 370 2.65 13.34 -22.12
N ASN A 371 2.34 14.56 -21.71
CA ASN A 371 2.99 15.76 -22.20
C ASN A 371 4.41 15.94 -21.61
N PRO A 372 5.31 16.65 -22.30
CA PRO A 372 6.58 17.10 -21.75
C PRO A 372 6.40 17.86 -20.43
N SER A 373 7.23 17.52 -19.45
CA SER A 373 7.21 18.09 -18.11
C SER A 373 8.60 17.90 -17.46
N PRO A 374 9.05 18.81 -16.57
CA PRO A 374 10.31 18.67 -15.86
C PRO A 374 10.19 17.74 -14.64
N SER A 375 8.98 17.44 -14.17
CA SER A 375 8.77 16.49 -13.09
C SER A 375 8.62 15.06 -13.63
N TYR A 376 8.84 14.08 -12.75
CA TYR A 376 8.60 12.69 -13.10
C TYR A 376 7.11 12.40 -13.34
N HIS A 377 6.21 13.20 -12.75
CA HIS A 377 4.77 12.94 -12.70
C HIS A 377 3.97 13.56 -13.83
N GLY A 378 4.50 14.57 -14.52
CA GLY A 378 3.91 15.09 -15.75
C GLY A 378 2.92 16.24 -15.62
N TYR A 379 2.37 16.49 -14.42
CA TYR A 379 1.35 17.53 -14.20
C TYR A 379 1.82 18.99 -14.37
N ASP A 380 3.11 19.28 -14.28
CA ASP A 380 3.67 20.59 -14.64
C ASP A 380 4.13 20.61 -16.11
N VAL A 381 3.16 20.83 -17.02
CA VAL A 381 3.35 20.71 -18.47
C VAL A 381 4.20 21.86 -19.05
N THR A 382 5.16 21.55 -19.93
CA THR A 382 5.98 22.53 -20.67
C THR A 382 5.62 22.64 -22.15
N ASP A 383 4.90 21.67 -22.70
CA ASP A 383 4.36 21.68 -24.06
C ASP A 383 3.06 20.88 -24.13
N TYR A 384 1.93 21.56 -24.32
CA TYR A 384 0.61 20.93 -24.38
C TYR A 384 0.32 20.14 -25.64
N ARG A 385 1.11 20.28 -26.72
CA ARG A 385 0.90 19.54 -27.97
C ARG A 385 1.93 18.42 -28.16
N GLY A 386 3.03 18.46 -27.43
CA GLY A 386 4.09 17.45 -27.48
C GLY A 386 3.72 16.15 -26.76
N VAL A 387 4.33 15.05 -27.19
CA VAL A 387 4.48 13.82 -26.41
C VAL A 387 5.81 13.91 -25.65
N ASN A 388 5.82 13.48 -24.39
CA ASN A 388 7.03 13.48 -23.57
C ASN A 388 8.11 12.63 -24.26
N PRO A 389 9.32 13.17 -24.54
CA PRO A 389 10.36 12.42 -25.24
C PRO A 389 10.82 11.15 -24.51
N GLN A 390 10.55 11.01 -23.21
CA GLN A 390 10.80 9.78 -22.45
C GLN A 390 9.76 8.69 -22.71
N TYR A 391 8.64 9.00 -23.35
CA TYR A 391 7.58 8.03 -23.67
C TYR A 391 7.51 7.71 -25.17
N GLY A 392 8.12 8.54 -26.02
CA GLY A 392 8.20 8.31 -27.46
C GLY A 392 7.78 9.54 -28.26
N THR A 393 7.18 9.28 -29.41
CA THR A 393 6.81 10.27 -30.44
C THR A 393 5.30 10.30 -30.68
N HIS A 394 4.82 11.28 -31.46
CA HIS A 394 3.43 11.28 -31.94
C HIS A 394 3.13 10.09 -32.84
N GLU A 395 4.12 9.56 -33.56
CA GLU A 395 3.98 8.34 -34.36
C GLU A 395 3.71 7.13 -33.46
N ASP A 396 4.46 6.97 -32.37
CA ASP A 396 4.24 5.89 -31.39
C ASP A 396 2.86 6.01 -30.74
N LEU A 397 2.40 7.23 -30.44
CA LEU A 397 1.05 7.45 -29.92
C LEU A 397 -0.03 7.10 -30.94
N ARG A 398 0.13 7.48 -32.21
CA ARG A 398 -0.81 7.12 -33.28
C ARG A 398 -0.85 5.60 -33.51
N GLU A 399 0.30 4.93 -33.40
CA GLU A 399 0.39 3.47 -33.43
C GLU A 399 -0.38 2.84 -32.27
N LEU A 400 -0.17 3.34 -31.04
CA LEU A 400 -0.92 2.90 -29.86
C LEU A 400 -2.43 3.06 -30.05
N LEU A 401 -2.90 4.22 -30.51
CA LEU A 401 -4.33 4.46 -30.74
C LEU A 401 -4.89 3.48 -31.78
N ALA A 402 -4.19 3.25 -32.89
CA ALA A 402 -4.62 2.31 -33.91
C ALA A 402 -4.70 0.87 -33.37
N GLU A 403 -3.73 0.43 -32.57
CA GLU A 403 -3.72 -0.90 -31.95
C GLU A 403 -4.81 -1.06 -30.87
N CYS A 404 -5.06 -0.02 -30.07
CA CYS A 404 -6.17 0.02 -29.13
C CYS A 404 -7.52 -0.07 -29.84
N HIS A 405 -7.75 0.76 -30.87
CA HIS A 405 -9.02 0.81 -31.60
C HIS A 405 -9.31 -0.51 -32.33
N LYS A 406 -8.29 -1.22 -32.85
CA LYS A 406 -8.44 -2.57 -33.43
C LYS A 406 -9.02 -3.58 -32.43
N ARG A 407 -8.73 -3.41 -31.14
CA ARG A 407 -9.18 -4.27 -30.03
C ARG A 407 -10.47 -3.76 -29.38
N GLY A 408 -11.07 -2.67 -29.88
CA GLY A 408 -12.22 -2.02 -29.26
C GLY A 408 -11.89 -1.26 -27.97
N ILE A 409 -10.61 -0.94 -27.74
CA ILE A 409 -10.15 -0.16 -26.60
C ILE A 409 -10.17 1.32 -26.98
N ARG A 410 -10.83 2.15 -26.18
CA ARG A 410 -10.80 3.61 -26.28
C ARG A 410 -9.70 4.18 -25.39
N VAL A 411 -9.10 5.30 -25.76
CA VAL A 411 -7.99 5.92 -25.02
C VAL A 411 -8.36 7.34 -24.64
N ILE A 412 -8.33 7.62 -23.34
CA ILE A 412 -8.37 8.97 -22.79
C ILE A 412 -7.02 9.35 -22.20
N ILE A 413 -6.70 10.65 -22.18
CA ILE A 413 -5.47 11.16 -21.56
C ILE A 413 -5.81 12.14 -20.46
N ASP A 414 -4.92 12.24 -19.49
CA ASP A 414 -4.88 13.35 -18.56
C ASP A 414 -4.58 14.66 -19.28
N LEU A 415 -5.34 15.70 -18.96
CA LEU A 415 -5.13 17.04 -19.46
C LEU A 415 -5.23 18.07 -18.33
N VAL A 416 -4.12 18.74 -18.08
CA VAL A 416 -4.01 19.80 -17.08
C VAL A 416 -4.41 21.12 -17.70
N ILE A 417 -5.59 21.62 -17.33
CA ILE A 417 -6.14 22.88 -17.86
C ILE A 417 -6.10 24.04 -16.85
N ASN A 418 -5.73 23.76 -15.60
CA ASN A 418 -5.66 24.75 -14.52
C ASN A 418 -4.37 25.59 -14.56
N HIS A 419 -3.24 24.94 -14.81
CA HIS A 419 -1.90 25.53 -14.65
C HIS A 419 -0.93 24.90 -15.64
N CYS A 420 0.20 25.55 -15.91
CA CYS A 420 1.33 24.95 -16.63
C CYS A 420 2.59 24.92 -15.76
N SER A 421 3.71 24.42 -16.28
CA SER A 421 5.01 24.59 -15.63
C SER A 421 5.45 26.07 -15.64
N SER A 422 6.16 26.49 -14.59
CA SER A 422 6.91 27.74 -14.57
C SER A 422 8.05 27.80 -15.61
N GLN A 423 8.35 26.67 -16.26
CA GLN A 423 9.27 26.56 -17.40
C GLN A 423 8.56 26.62 -18.76
N HIS A 424 7.22 26.66 -18.80
CA HIS A 424 6.46 26.74 -20.04
C HIS A 424 6.75 28.08 -20.76
N PRO A 425 6.97 28.10 -22.09
CA PRO A 425 7.24 29.32 -22.85
C PRO A 425 6.24 30.45 -22.58
N TRP A 426 4.94 30.12 -22.52
CA TRP A 426 3.88 31.07 -22.16
C TRP A 426 4.12 31.78 -20.82
N PHE A 427 4.50 31.07 -19.76
CA PHE A 427 4.77 31.72 -18.47
C PHE A 427 6.04 32.55 -18.51
N LEU A 428 7.08 32.06 -19.19
CA LEU A 428 8.34 32.79 -19.34
C LEU A 428 8.16 34.12 -20.09
N GLU A 429 7.33 34.13 -21.13
CA GLU A 429 6.91 35.33 -21.86
C GLU A 429 6.04 36.24 -20.98
N ALA A 430 5.08 35.68 -20.26
CA ALA A 430 4.16 36.41 -19.40
C ALA A 430 4.84 37.15 -18.23
N ILE A 431 6.10 36.83 -17.90
CA ILE A 431 6.86 37.59 -16.90
C ILE A 431 7.06 39.04 -17.36
N ASP A 432 7.21 39.32 -18.66
CA ASP A 432 7.24 40.68 -19.19
C ASP A 432 5.83 41.29 -19.19
N PRO A 433 5.57 42.38 -18.44
CA PRO A 433 4.27 43.04 -18.44
C PRO A 433 3.80 43.56 -19.80
N ASN A 434 4.70 43.67 -20.78
CA ASN A 434 4.37 44.09 -22.15
C ASN A 434 4.05 42.92 -23.10
N SER A 435 4.21 41.66 -22.65
CA SER A 435 3.87 40.49 -23.44
C SER A 435 2.36 40.37 -23.63
N ASP A 436 1.95 39.88 -24.81
CA ASP A 436 0.55 39.51 -25.09
C ASP A 436 0.05 38.34 -24.20
N LYS A 437 0.98 37.61 -23.57
CA LYS A 437 0.70 36.53 -22.63
C LYS A 437 0.75 36.95 -21.17
N HIS A 438 1.05 38.22 -20.86
CA HIS A 438 1.09 38.68 -19.47
C HIS A 438 -0.23 38.37 -18.75
N ASP A 439 -1.36 38.65 -19.40
CA ASP A 439 -2.71 38.41 -18.89
C ASP A 439 -3.13 36.93 -18.89
N TRP A 440 -2.32 36.01 -19.42
CA TRP A 440 -2.63 34.58 -19.38
C TRP A 440 -2.43 33.97 -17.99
N PHE A 441 -1.82 34.71 -17.06
CA PHE A 441 -1.58 34.30 -15.68
C PHE A 441 -2.05 35.38 -14.72
N VAL A 442 -2.31 34.98 -13.48
CA VAL A 442 -2.86 35.88 -12.48
C VAL A 442 -1.72 36.56 -11.71
N TRP A 443 -1.55 37.87 -11.91
CA TRP A 443 -0.53 38.68 -11.26
C TRP A 443 -1.14 39.71 -10.30
N ARG A 444 -0.47 39.97 -9.17
CA ARG A 444 -0.87 41.01 -8.21
C ARG A 444 0.33 41.75 -7.61
N ASP A 445 0.11 42.98 -7.15
CA ASP A 445 1.14 43.72 -6.43
C ASP A 445 1.37 43.13 -5.02
N GLU A 446 0.26 42.74 -4.35
CA GLU A 446 0.25 42.12 -3.03
C GLU A 446 -0.65 40.86 -3.01
N PRO A 447 -0.29 39.83 -2.23
CA PRO A 447 -1.03 38.58 -2.16
C PRO A 447 -2.43 38.78 -1.55
N LEU A 448 -3.41 38.00 -2.02
CA LEU A 448 -4.72 37.93 -1.36
C LEU A 448 -4.56 37.19 -0.03
N THR A 449 -5.01 37.83 1.04
CA THR A 449 -5.04 37.27 2.39
C THR A 449 -6.42 37.50 3.00
N GLY A 450 -6.90 36.55 3.81
CA GLY A 450 -8.19 36.68 4.48
C GLY A 450 -8.77 35.35 4.94
N PRO A 451 -9.87 35.39 5.71
CA PRO A 451 -10.64 34.19 6.04
C PRO A 451 -11.10 33.48 4.76
N GLY A 452 -10.78 32.19 4.62
CA GLY A 452 -11.06 31.40 3.41
C GLY A 452 -9.85 31.12 2.52
N ALA A 453 -8.70 31.76 2.77
CA ALA A 453 -7.46 31.41 2.10
C ALA A 453 -7.03 29.95 2.39
N PRO A 454 -6.44 29.23 1.42
CA PRO A 454 -5.97 27.87 1.62
C PRO A 454 -4.92 27.80 2.73
N ASN A 455 -4.80 26.63 3.36
CA ASN A 455 -3.84 26.40 4.45
C ASN A 455 -2.38 26.26 3.96
N HIS A 456 -2.10 26.68 2.72
CA HIS A 456 -0.78 26.65 2.08
C HIS A 456 -0.57 27.88 1.19
N THR A 457 0.68 28.07 0.75
CA THR A 457 1.06 29.24 -0.06
C THR A 457 0.60 29.09 -1.50
N VAL A 458 -0.29 29.99 -1.94
CA VAL A 458 -0.79 30.07 -3.33
C VAL A 458 -0.30 31.32 -4.10
N TRP A 459 0.30 32.29 -3.42
CA TRP A 459 0.91 33.47 -4.02
C TRP A 459 2.43 33.41 -3.90
N HIS A 460 3.12 33.54 -5.03
CA HIS A 460 4.56 33.29 -5.12
C HIS A 460 5.31 34.53 -5.62
N ASP A 461 6.46 34.83 -5.03
CA ASP A 461 7.25 36.03 -5.30
C ASP A 461 8.52 35.77 -6.13
N ARG A 462 8.69 34.55 -6.67
CA ARG A 462 9.90 34.13 -7.40
C ARG A 462 10.23 35.01 -8.61
N GLN A 463 9.22 35.65 -9.21
CA GLN A 463 9.38 36.55 -10.36
C GLN A 463 9.30 38.04 -9.98
N LYS A 464 9.11 38.37 -8.69
CA LYS A 464 8.93 39.76 -8.21
C LYS A 464 10.11 40.66 -8.57
N ARG A 465 11.33 40.13 -8.67
CA ARG A 465 12.52 40.88 -9.13
C ARG A 465 12.48 41.29 -10.60
N ARG A 466 11.69 40.60 -11.43
CA ARG A 466 11.59 40.83 -12.88
C ARG A 466 10.39 41.68 -13.26
N ASN A 467 9.29 41.57 -12.50
CA ASN A 467 8.03 42.24 -12.85
C ASN A 467 7.34 42.97 -11.70
N ASN A 468 7.98 43.08 -10.53
CA ASN A 468 7.44 43.72 -9.31
C ASN A 468 6.11 43.15 -8.80
N LYS A 469 5.68 41.96 -9.26
CA LYS A 469 4.41 41.32 -8.90
C LYS A 469 4.64 39.94 -8.27
N VAL A 470 3.64 39.50 -7.51
CA VAL A 470 3.46 38.09 -7.14
C VAL A 470 2.53 37.44 -8.16
N TYR A 471 2.66 36.13 -8.38
CA TYR A 471 1.74 35.36 -9.22
C TYR A 471 0.99 34.31 -8.41
N TYR A 472 -0.18 33.95 -8.91
CA TYR A 472 -1.00 32.86 -8.38
C TYR A 472 -0.52 31.51 -8.92
N GLY A 473 -0.47 30.52 -8.05
CA GLY A 473 -0.25 29.13 -8.41
C GLY A 473 -0.76 28.26 -7.27
N PHE A 474 -1.91 27.60 -7.46
CA PHE A 474 -2.63 26.96 -6.36
C PHE A 474 -1.81 25.81 -5.76
N PHE A 475 -1.17 24.99 -6.57
CA PHE A 475 -0.47 23.80 -6.10
C PHE A 475 0.88 24.11 -5.48
N TYR A 476 1.78 24.72 -6.25
CA TYR A 476 3.07 25.21 -5.76
C TYR A 476 3.68 26.23 -6.73
N HIS A 477 4.78 26.85 -6.34
CA HIS A 477 5.48 27.87 -7.13
C HIS A 477 5.96 27.41 -8.53
N GLY A 478 6.01 26.10 -8.80
CA GLY A 478 6.39 25.59 -10.11
C GLY A 478 5.21 25.45 -11.07
N MET A 479 3.99 25.64 -10.59
CA MET A 479 2.73 25.53 -11.32
C MET A 479 1.96 26.85 -11.25
N PRO A 480 2.33 27.87 -12.04
CA PRO A 480 1.52 29.07 -12.20
C PRO A 480 0.18 28.76 -12.87
N ASP A 481 -0.89 29.28 -12.27
CA ASP A 481 -2.27 29.04 -12.73
C ASP A 481 -2.63 29.99 -13.89
N PHE A 482 -3.38 29.46 -14.85
CA PHE A 482 -3.90 30.24 -15.96
C PHE A 482 -4.98 31.22 -15.47
N ASN A 483 -4.98 32.43 -16.02
CA ASN A 483 -6.10 33.35 -15.89
C ASN A 483 -7.16 33.00 -16.94
N LEU A 484 -8.12 32.16 -16.59
CA LEU A 484 -9.19 31.75 -17.53
C LEU A 484 -10.22 32.85 -17.83
N ARG A 485 -10.13 34.00 -17.16
CA ARG A 485 -10.88 35.20 -17.56
C ARG A 485 -10.27 35.87 -18.79
N SER A 486 -9.03 35.56 -19.13
CA SER A 486 -8.38 36.05 -20.35
C SER A 486 -8.94 35.29 -21.56
N PRO A 487 -9.61 35.96 -22.52
CA PRO A 487 -10.18 35.29 -23.69
C PRO A 487 -9.12 34.57 -24.53
N SER A 488 -7.90 35.12 -24.60
CA SER A 488 -6.78 34.50 -25.32
C SER A 488 -6.22 33.25 -24.62
N ALA A 489 -6.16 33.23 -23.29
CA ALA A 489 -5.74 32.04 -22.56
C ALA A 489 -6.77 30.92 -22.69
N THR A 490 -8.06 31.25 -22.53
CA THR A 490 -9.17 30.32 -22.75
C THR A 490 -9.17 29.78 -24.19
N ALA A 491 -8.96 30.63 -25.19
CA ALA A 491 -8.87 30.19 -26.58
C ALA A 491 -7.70 29.22 -26.82
N ALA A 492 -6.53 29.46 -26.20
CA ALA A 492 -5.39 28.57 -26.29
C ALA A 492 -5.67 27.20 -25.64
N ILE A 493 -6.38 27.18 -24.50
CA ILE A 493 -6.79 25.94 -23.82
C ILE A 493 -7.76 25.14 -24.68
N HIS A 494 -8.79 25.79 -25.20
CA HIS A 494 -9.70 25.14 -26.15
C HIS A 494 -8.96 24.57 -27.36
N ASP A 495 -7.99 25.31 -27.88
CA ASP A 495 -7.24 24.91 -29.07
C ASP A 495 -6.37 23.66 -28.82
N PHE A 496 -5.60 23.57 -27.73
CA PHE A 496 -4.81 22.37 -27.47
C PHE A 496 -5.67 21.17 -27.05
N SER A 497 -6.78 21.38 -26.33
CA SER A 497 -7.71 20.30 -26.02
C SER A 497 -8.34 19.73 -27.29
N ARG A 498 -8.72 20.61 -28.22
CA ARG A 498 -9.26 20.24 -29.52
C ARG A 498 -8.24 19.52 -30.39
N TYR A 499 -6.97 19.90 -30.33
CA TYR A 499 -5.88 19.20 -31.03
C TYR A 499 -5.81 17.72 -30.63
N TRP A 500 -5.87 17.40 -29.34
CA TRP A 500 -5.85 16.01 -28.89
C TRP A 500 -7.08 15.22 -29.34
N LEU A 501 -8.27 15.80 -29.24
CA LEU A 501 -9.52 15.14 -29.60
C LEU A 501 -9.70 14.99 -31.12
N ALA A 502 -9.54 16.08 -31.88
CA ALA A 502 -9.89 16.12 -33.30
C ALA A 502 -8.71 15.84 -34.23
N ASP A 503 -7.49 16.24 -33.88
CA ASP A 503 -6.33 16.14 -34.77
C ASP A 503 -5.50 14.86 -34.49
N ILE A 504 -5.35 14.48 -33.21
CA ILE A 504 -4.67 13.24 -32.81
C ILE A 504 -5.62 12.04 -32.77
N GLY A 505 -6.88 12.23 -32.39
CA GLY A 505 -7.88 11.17 -32.30
C GLY A 505 -7.94 10.48 -30.94
N ILE A 506 -7.62 11.19 -29.86
CA ILE A 506 -7.88 10.74 -28.48
C ILE A 506 -9.40 10.69 -28.25
N ASP A 507 -9.90 9.62 -27.62
CA ASP A 507 -11.33 9.39 -27.45
C ASP A 507 -11.97 10.18 -26.27
N GLY A 508 -11.15 10.85 -25.46
CA GLY A 508 -11.61 11.64 -24.32
C GLY A 508 -10.50 12.25 -23.47
N LEU A 509 -10.88 13.11 -22.52
CA LEU A 509 -9.95 13.83 -21.64
C LEU A 509 -10.36 13.63 -20.18
N ARG A 510 -9.39 13.26 -19.34
CA ARG A 510 -9.51 13.44 -17.89
C ARG A 510 -9.00 14.82 -17.54
N LEU A 511 -9.88 15.67 -17.02
CA LEU A 511 -9.54 17.05 -16.67
C LEU A 511 -9.07 17.11 -15.21
N ASP A 512 -7.81 17.49 -15.02
CA ASP A 512 -7.16 17.60 -13.72
C ASP A 512 -7.57 18.88 -12.98
N ALA A 513 -7.74 18.79 -11.65
CA ALA A 513 -7.85 19.93 -10.75
C ALA A 513 -9.01 20.91 -11.05
N ILE A 514 -10.07 20.47 -11.73
CA ILE A 514 -11.05 21.39 -12.32
C ILE A 514 -11.90 22.17 -11.33
N LYS A 515 -11.83 21.85 -10.04
CA LYS A 515 -12.46 22.68 -9.01
C LYS A 515 -11.72 23.98 -8.73
N HIS A 516 -10.48 24.14 -9.18
CA HIS A 516 -9.59 25.28 -8.89
C HIS A 516 -9.44 26.30 -10.04
N LEU A 517 -10.15 26.11 -11.14
CA LEU A 517 -9.90 26.82 -12.40
C LEU A 517 -10.02 28.35 -12.34
N ILE A 518 -11.01 28.86 -11.59
CA ILE A 518 -11.27 30.31 -11.50
C ILE A 518 -11.49 30.67 -10.04
N GLU A 519 -10.59 31.48 -9.50
CA GLU A 519 -10.68 32.08 -8.17
C GLU A 519 -11.55 33.36 -8.18
N ASP A 520 -12.31 33.59 -7.11
CA ASP A 520 -13.10 34.81 -6.89
C ASP A 520 -12.77 35.39 -5.50
N GLY A 521 -11.93 36.43 -5.50
CA GLY A 521 -11.39 37.00 -4.27
C GLY A 521 -10.63 35.95 -3.44
N VAL A 522 -11.15 35.63 -2.24
CA VAL A 522 -10.56 34.61 -1.34
C VAL A 522 -11.23 33.24 -1.48
N VAL A 523 -12.08 33.03 -2.49
CA VAL A 523 -12.67 31.73 -2.84
C VAL A 523 -11.86 31.12 -3.97
N PHE A 524 -11.21 29.98 -3.69
CA PHE A 524 -10.23 29.34 -4.60
C PHE A 524 -10.71 27.99 -5.15
N GLU A 525 -11.96 27.61 -4.87
CA GLU A 525 -12.53 26.38 -5.40
C GLU A 525 -14.04 26.49 -5.61
N ASN A 526 -14.57 25.71 -6.55
CA ASN A 526 -16.01 25.55 -6.80
C ASN A 526 -16.75 26.86 -7.07
N THR A 527 -16.12 27.81 -7.76
CA THR A 527 -16.77 29.08 -8.09
C THR A 527 -17.83 28.90 -9.18
N ALA A 528 -18.84 29.77 -9.21
CA ALA A 528 -19.86 29.74 -10.26
C ALA A 528 -19.24 29.98 -11.65
N GLU A 529 -18.21 30.82 -11.73
CA GLU A 529 -17.46 31.07 -12.97
C GLU A 529 -16.71 29.82 -13.45
N THR A 530 -16.13 29.03 -12.54
CA THR A 530 -15.50 27.73 -12.89
C THR A 530 -16.50 26.80 -13.59
N ILE A 531 -17.70 26.67 -13.04
CA ILE A 531 -18.74 25.79 -13.59
C ILE A 531 -19.21 26.31 -14.96
N ALA A 532 -19.49 27.61 -15.07
CA ALA A 532 -19.91 28.21 -16.34
C ALA A 532 -18.85 28.09 -17.44
N TRP A 533 -17.57 28.29 -17.08
CA TRP A 533 -16.45 28.11 -18.01
C TRP A 533 -16.36 26.65 -18.49
N LEU A 534 -16.57 25.68 -17.60
CA LEU A 534 -16.56 24.26 -17.95
C LEU A 534 -17.73 23.87 -18.86
N GLU A 535 -18.92 24.45 -18.67
CA GLU A 535 -20.07 24.25 -19.58
C GLU A 535 -19.74 24.70 -21.01
N ASP A 536 -19.13 25.88 -21.15
CA ASP A 536 -18.68 26.42 -22.44
C ASP A 536 -17.55 25.59 -23.06
N TYR A 537 -16.57 25.17 -22.24
CA TYR A 537 -15.48 24.30 -22.63
C TYR A 537 -15.99 22.96 -23.14
N ARG A 538 -16.85 22.28 -22.37
CA ARG A 538 -17.47 21.01 -22.74
C ARG A 538 -18.25 21.12 -24.05
N ALA A 539 -19.07 22.16 -24.19
CA ALA A 539 -19.80 22.40 -25.43
C ALA A 539 -18.86 22.60 -26.63
N ALA A 540 -17.72 23.28 -26.45
CA ALA A 540 -16.71 23.43 -27.48
C ALA A 540 -16.02 22.12 -27.86
N MET A 541 -15.70 21.27 -26.88
CA MET A 541 -15.06 19.98 -27.12
C MET A 541 -16.00 19.02 -27.87
N HIS A 542 -17.27 18.89 -27.47
CA HIS A 542 -18.24 18.07 -28.21
C HIS A 542 -18.56 18.61 -29.61
N ARG A 543 -18.50 19.93 -29.84
CA ARG A 543 -18.61 20.48 -31.20
C ARG A 543 -17.46 20.02 -32.09
N ALA A 544 -16.28 19.81 -31.53
CA ALA A 544 -15.11 19.37 -32.28
C ALA A 544 -15.03 17.84 -32.41
N ALA A 545 -15.40 17.12 -31.36
CA ALA A 545 -15.40 15.66 -31.29
C ALA A 545 -16.67 15.20 -30.55
N PRO A 546 -17.79 14.93 -31.26
CA PRO A 546 -19.08 14.63 -30.65
C PRO A 546 -19.09 13.45 -29.68
N GLU A 547 -18.27 12.43 -29.93
CA GLU A 547 -18.18 11.21 -29.10
C GLU A 547 -17.10 11.29 -28.01
N ALA A 548 -16.43 12.44 -27.86
CA ALA A 548 -15.40 12.62 -26.84
C ALA A 548 -15.97 12.44 -25.43
N PHE A 549 -15.24 11.74 -24.57
CA PHE A 549 -15.59 11.58 -23.16
C PHE A 549 -14.79 12.55 -22.27
N LEU A 550 -15.46 13.44 -21.55
CA LEU A 550 -14.84 14.34 -20.58
C LEU A 550 -15.13 13.87 -19.15
N VAL A 551 -14.09 13.44 -18.43
CA VAL A 551 -14.19 13.04 -17.02
C VAL A 551 -13.43 14.01 -16.13
N GLY A 552 -14.11 14.59 -15.13
CA GLY A 552 -13.51 15.57 -14.22
C GLY A 552 -12.94 14.94 -12.95
N GLU A 553 -11.77 15.41 -12.51
CA GLU A 553 -11.33 15.23 -11.14
C GLU A 553 -11.76 16.41 -10.26
N ILE A 554 -12.67 16.10 -9.34
CA ILE A 554 -13.14 17.01 -8.29
C ILE A 554 -12.98 16.28 -6.97
N TRP A 555 -11.84 16.45 -6.30
CA TRP A 555 -11.65 15.91 -4.94
C TRP A 555 -12.52 16.67 -3.92
N ALA A 556 -13.79 16.28 -3.82
CA ALA A 556 -14.79 16.87 -2.94
C ALA A 556 -15.90 15.86 -2.60
N SER A 557 -16.87 16.28 -1.78
CA SER A 557 -18.04 15.46 -1.48
C SER A 557 -18.97 15.33 -2.69
N THR A 558 -19.80 14.29 -2.71
CA THR A 558 -20.82 14.07 -3.75
C THR A 558 -21.67 15.34 -4.02
N GLU A 559 -22.00 16.14 -2.99
CA GLU A 559 -22.81 17.36 -3.19
C GLU A 559 -22.09 18.49 -3.94
N GLN A 560 -20.76 18.49 -3.92
CA GLN A 560 -19.95 19.41 -4.71
C GLN A 560 -19.77 18.86 -6.12
N VAL A 561 -19.45 17.56 -6.24
CA VAL A 561 -19.25 16.88 -7.52
C VAL A 561 -20.48 16.98 -8.41
N GLN A 562 -21.70 16.84 -7.88
CA GLN A 562 -22.96 16.98 -8.65
C GLN A 562 -23.16 18.33 -9.33
N ARG A 563 -22.43 19.37 -8.93
CA ARG A 563 -22.52 20.69 -9.57
C ARG A 563 -21.84 20.73 -10.93
N TYR A 564 -20.94 19.77 -11.18
CA TYR A 564 -20.14 19.70 -12.40
C TYR A 564 -20.77 18.79 -13.47
N ILE A 565 -21.69 17.89 -13.11
CA ILE A 565 -22.30 16.93 -14.03
C ILE A 565 -23.81 17.13 -14.18
N PRO A 566 -24.39 16.99 -15.39
CA PRO A 566 -23.70 16.80 -16.68
C PRO A 566 -23.26 18.13 -17.35
N GLY A 567 -23.38 19.27 -16.65
CA GLY A 567 -23.16 20.60 -17.25
C GLY A 567 -21.72 20.84 -17.69
N GLY A 568 -20.77 20.72 -16.77
CA GLY A 568 -19.36 21.01 -16.99
C GLY A 568 -18.52 19.85 -17.52
N VAL A 569 -18.84 18.61 -17.15
CA VAL A 569 -18.18 17.38 -17.63
C VAL A 569 -19.22 16.26 -17.82
N ASP A 570 -18.88 15.22 -18.58
CA ASP A 570 -19.78 14.08 -18.82
C ASP A 570 -19.91 13.16 -17.61
N SER A 571 -18.79 13.00 -16.88
CA SER A 571 -18.70 12.21 -15.66
C SER A 571 -17.68 12.82 -14.70
N ALA A 572 -17.71 12.44 -13.43
CA ALA A 572 -16.74 12.82 -12.43
C ALA A 572 -16.44 11.67 -11.46
N PHE A 573 -15.26 11.70 -10.84
CA PHE A 573 -14.82 10.67 -9.90
C PHE A 573 -15.49 10.79 -8.52
N GLU A 574 -16.04 9.68 -8.02
CA GLU A 574 -16.70 9.61 -6.70
C GLU A 574 -15.76 9.23 -5.55
N PHE A 575 -15.14 10.23 -4.94
CA PHE A 575 -14.24 10.06 -3.79
C PHE A 575 -14.96 9.58 -2.52
N ASP A 576 -16.17 10.09 -2.24
CA ASP A 576 -16.97 9.67 -1.07
C ASP A 576 -17.22 8.15 -1.09
N ILE A 577 -17.51 7.56 -2.26
CA ILE A 577 -17.66 6.11 -2.42
C ILE A 577 -16.31 5.39 -2.20
N ALA A 578 -15.23 5.85 -2.83
CA ALA A 578 -13.91 5.23 -2.70
C ALA A 578 -13.42 5.17 -1.23
N PHE A 579 -13.70 6.21 -0.43
CA PHE A 579 -13.42 6.20 1.00
C PHE A 579 -14.38 5.31 1.79
N ALA A 580 -15.68 5.34 1.46
CA ALA A 580 -16.66 4.52 2.14
C ALA A 580 -16.45 3.02 1.93
N ILE A 581 -15.95 2.59 0.76
CA ILE A 581 -15.57 1.19 0.51
C ILE A 581 -14.47 0.75 1.48
N ALA A 582 -13.39 1.54 1.59
CA ALA A 582 -12.29 1.22 2.49
C ALA A 582 -12.73 1.21 3.96
N GLU A 583 -13.52 2.20 4.36
CA GLU A 583 -14.07 2.26 5.73
C GLU A 583 -14.98 1.07 6.04
N ALA A 584 -15.84 0.68 5.11
CA ALA A 584 -16.77 -0.44 5.29
C ALA A 584 -16.05 -1.78 5.48
N LEU A 585 -14.96 -2.01 4.74
CA LEU A 585 -14.14 -3.22 4.85
C LEU A 585 -13.23 -3.22 6.08
N ASN A 586 -12.65 -2.07 6.44
CA ASN A 586 -11.80 -1.96 7.62
C ASN A 586 -12.61 -2.04 8.94
N SER A 587 -13.84 -1.55 8.94
CA SER A 587 -14.72 -1.56 10.11
C SER A 587 -15.70 -2.74 10.14
N ALA A 588 -15.77 -3.54 9.06
CA ALA A 588 -16.77 -4.58 8.82
C ALA A 588 -18.22 -4.07 8.99
N LYS A 589 -18.53 -2.87 8.48
CA LYS A 589 -19.87 -2.25 8.58
C LYS A 589 -20.35 -1.77 7.23
N ALA A 590 -21.52 -2.26 6.80
CA ALA A 590 -22.11 -1.90 5.51
C ALA A 590 -22.74 -0.50 5.50
N ALA A 591 -23.18 0.01 6.66
CA ALA A 591 -24.01 1.22 6.72
C ALA A 591 -23.36 2.48 6.11
N PRO A 592 -22.07 2.81 6.35
CA PRO A 592 -21.43 3.98 5.73
C PRO A 592 -21.40 3.89 4.20
N LEU A 593 -21.05 2.72 3.66
CA LEU A 593 -21.03 2.47 2.22
C LEU A 593 -22.43 2.49 1.60
N ALA A 594 -23.41 1.87 2.24
CA ALA A 594 -24.80 1.93 1.79
C ALA A 594 -25.31 3.38 1.72
N ALA A 595 -24.97 4.21 2.71
CA ALA A 595 -25.32 5.63 2.70
C ALA A 595 -24.63 6.39 1.56
N ALA A 596 -23.33 6.17 1.32
CA ALA A 596 -22.59 6.78 0.22
C ALA A 596 -23.15 6.38 -1.16
N LEU A 597 -23.44 5.09 -1.37
CA LEU A 597 -24.03 4.60 -2.62
C LEU A 597 -25.41 5.20 -2.88
N LYS A 598 -26.28 5.24 -1.85
CA LYS A 598 -27.61 5.86 -1.97
C LYS A 598 -27.50 7.35 -2.26
N LYS A 599 -26.57 8.05 -1.61
CA LYS A 599 -26.34 9.48 -1.79
C LYS A 599 -25.91 9.79 -3.23
N ALA A 600 -24.90 9.07 -3.74
CA ALA A 600 -24.44 9.23 -5.12
C ALA A 600 -25.53 8.90 -6.13
N TYR A 601 -26.23 7.77 -5.97
CA TYR A 601 -27.31 7.40 -6.88
C TYR A 601 -28.45 8.43 -6.89
N ASN A 602 -28.80 9.01 -5.74
CA ASN A 602 -29.79 10.08 -5.69
C ASN A 602 -29.33 11.39 -6.33
N ALA A 603 -28.01 11.65 -6.34
CA ALA A 603 -27.44 12.86 -6.95
C ALA A 603 -27.36 12.74 -8.48
N TYR A 604 -27.04 11.54 -9.00
CA TYR A 604 -26.66 11.35 -10.40
C TYR A 604 -27.60 10.44 -11.20
N GLY A 605 -28.30 9.51 -10.56
CA GLY A 605 -28.92 8.37 -11.23
C GLY A 605 -27.90 7.28 -11.61
N SER A 606 -28.28 6.37 -12.51
CA SER A 606 -27.43 5.25 -12.95
C SER A 606 -26.39 5.66 -13.99
N GLY A 607 -25.12 5.31 -13.76
CA GLY A 607 -24.10 5.25 -14.81
C GLY A 607 -23.43 6.58 -15.21
N ILE A 608 -23.78 7.69 -14.57
CA ILE A 608 -23.28 9.04 -14.95
C ILE A 608 -21.96 9.41 -14.26
N TYR A 609 -21.51 8.62 -13.27
CA TYR A 609 -20.32 8.92 -12.48
C TYR A 609 -19.26 7.80 -12.56
N SER A 610 -18.00 8.18 -12.37
CA SER A 610 -16.84 7.31 -12.45
C SER A 610 -16.44 6.81 -11.06
N THR A 611 -16.18 5.52 -10.93
CA THR A 611 -15.87 4.85 -9.66
C THR A 611 -14.47 4.24 -9.70
N PHE A 612 -13.81 4.27 -8.55
CA PHE A 612 -12.46 3.73 -8.38
C PHE A 612 -12.27 3.36 -6.90
N ILE A 613 -11.30 2.49 -6.61
CA ILE A 613 -10.92 2.13 -5.23
C ILE A 613 -9.49 2.56 -4.89
N GLY A 614 -8.66 2.79 -5.91
CA GLY A 614 -7.35 3.44 -5.85
C GLY A 614 -7.07 4.25 -7.12
N ASN A 615 -6.10 5.17 -7.04
CA ASN A 615 -5.57 5.94 -8.16
C ASN A 615 -4.13 6.41 -7.84
N HIS A 616 -3.53 7.21 -8.71
CA HIS A 616 -2.14 7.68 -8.58
C HIS A 616 -1.86 8.69 -7.46
N ASP A 617 -2.89 9.18 -6.76
CA ASP A 617 -2.77 10.15 -5.66
C ASP A 617 -3.12 9.57 -4.29
N MET A 618 -3.57 8.32 -4.26
CA MET A 618 -3.97 7.60 -3.05
C MET A 618 -3.03 6.43 -2.77
N ASP A 619 -2.78 6.15 -1.49
CA ASP A 619 -2.18 4.89 -1.07
C ASP A 619 -2.88 3.73 -1.80
N ARG A 620 -2.10 2.76 -2.29
CA ARG A 620 -2.65 1.66 -3.08
C ARG A 620 -3.73 0.94 -2.26
N VAL A 621 -4.77 0.46 -2.94
CA VAL A 621 -5.97 -0.07 -2.28
C VAL A 621 -5.64 -1.18 -1.28
N ARG A 622 -4.71 -2.09 -1.62
CA ARG A 622 -4.28 -3.17 -0.72
C ARG A 622 -3.63 -2.61 0.56
N SER A 623 -2.79 -1.59 0.44
CA SER A 623 -2.17 -0.91 1.58
C SER A 623 -3.19 -0.22 2.49
N ARG A 624 -4.18 0.48 1.91
CA ARG A 624 -5.29 1.10 2.68
C ARG A 624 -6.19 0.09 3.40
N LEU A 625 -6.20 -1.15 2.95
CA LEU A 625 -7.01 -2.24 3.50
C LEU A 625 -6.20 -3.15 4.44
N GLY A 626 -5.05 -2.68 4.93
CA GLY A 626 -4.21 -3.42 5.88
C GLY A 626 -3.41 -4.55 5.21
N ASN A 627 -3.05 -4.38 3.94
CA ASN A 627 -2.34 -5.34 3.11
C ASN A 627 -3.09 -6.68 2.85
N SER A 628 -4.41 -6.75 3.10
CA SER A 628 -5.22 -7.95 2.87
C SER A 628 -5.65 -8.09 1.40
N ILE A 629 -5.36 -9.25 0.81
CA ILE A 629 -5.81 -9.62 -0.54
C ILE A 629 -7.32 -9.87 -0.56
N GLU A 630 -7.87 -10.44 0.51
CA GLU A 630 -9.28 -10.76 0.65
C GLU A 630 -10.12 -9.47 0.69
N ARG A 631 -9.66 -8.45 1.42
CA ARG A 631 -10.30 -7.13 1.40
C ARG A 631 -10.15 -6.44 0.05
N ALA A 632 -8.99 -6.54 -0.60
CA ALA A 632 -8.82 -6.00 -1.96
C ALA A 632 -9.77 -6.68 -2.96
N ARG A 633 -9.96 -8.00 -2.86
CA ARG A 633 -10.93 -8.78 -3.63
C ARG A 633 -12.37 -8.34 -3.37
N ALA A 634 -12.74 -8.12 -2.11
CA ALA A 634 -14.06 -7.61 -1.76
C ALA A 634 -14.27 -6.18 -2.28
N ALA A 635 -13.26 -5.31 -2.19
CA ALA A 635 -13.31 -3.94 -2.73
C ALA A 635 -13.55 -3.94 -4.25
N ALA A 636 -12.82 -4.78 -4.99
CA ALA A 636 -13.04 -5.00 -6.43
C ALA A 636 -14.47 -5.48 -6.70
N SER A 637 -14.93 -6.47 -5.93
CA SER A 637 -16.29 -7.01 -6.07
C SER A 637 -17.37 -5.95 -5.87
N ILE A 638 -17.18 -5.06 -4.87
CA ILE A 638 -18.06 -3.91 -4.65
C ILE A 638 -18.04 -2.98 -5.86
N GLN A 639 -16.85 -2.57 -6.33
CA GLN A 639 -16.72 -1.61 -7.43
C GLN A 639 -17.37 -2.11 -8.73
N PHE A 640 -17.18 -3.37 -9.08
CA PHE A 640 -17.68 -3.92 -10.35
C PHE A 640 -19.17 -4.24 -10.34
N THR A 641 -19.78 -4.39 -9.16
CA THR A 641 -21.21 -4.71 -9.03
C THR A 641 -22.07 -3.49 -8.68
N MET A 642 -21.50 -2.45 -8.06
CA MET A 642 -22.19 -1.19 -7.79
C MET A 642 -22.39 -0.35 -9.08
N PRO A 643 -23.23 0.71 -9.03
CA PRO A 643 -23.43 1.60 -10.18
C PRO A 643 -22.25 2.54 -10.40
N GLY A 644 -22.12 3.01 -11.64
CA GLY A 644 -21.03 3.89 -12.09
C GLY A 644 -20.00 3.16 -12.95
N VAL A 645 -19.10 3.92 -13.58
CA VAL A 645 -18.12 3.45 -14.56
C VAL A 645 -16.80 3.12 -13.86
N PRO A 646 -16.33 1.85 -13.85
CA PRO A 646 -15.15 1.46 -13.07
C PRO A 646 -13.83 1.85 -13.73
N PHE A 647 -12.92 2.43 -12.93
CA PHE A 647 -11.52 2.73 -13.24
C PHE A 647 -10.62 1.92 -12.32
N ILE A 648 -9.72 1.14 -12.91
CA ILE A 648 -8.70 0.32 -12.22
C ILE A 648 -7.37 1.06 -12.29
N TYR A 649 -6.65 1.21 -11.19
CA TYR A 649 -5.27 1.71 -11.21
C TYR A 649 -4.28 0.59 -11.50
N TYR A 650 -3.30 0.79 -12.40
CA TYR A 650 -2.42 -0.33 -12.79
C TYR A 650 -1.77 -1.03 -11.60
N GLY A 651 -1.78 -2.35 -11.61
CA GLY A 651 -1.25 -3.17 -10.52
C GLY A 651 -2.24 -3.41 -9.38
N GLU A 652 -3.41 -2.76 -9.38
CA GLU A 652 -4.50 -3.04 -8.45
C GLU A 652 -5.02 -4.48 -8.61
N GLU A 653 -5.06 -4.96 -9.85
CA GLU A 653 -5.56 -6.27 -10.24
C GLU A 653 -4.65 -7.43 -9.79
N ILE A 654 -3.35 -7.18 -9.64
CA ILE A 654 -2.41 -8.11 -9.00
C ILE A 654 -2.20 -7.79 -7.51
N GLY A 655 -2.75 -6.66 -7.02
CA GLY A 655 -2.70 -6.28 -5.62
C GLY A 655 -1.39 -5.63 -5.19
N MET A 656 -0.73 -4.83 -6.04
CA MET A 656 0.48 -4.07 -5.64
C MET A 656 0.25 -3.22 -4.37
N ILE A 657 1.29 -3.11 -3.54
CA ILE A 657 1.34 -2.22 -2.37
C ILE A 657 2.02 -0.88 -2.68
N GLY A 658 1.71 0.12 -1.88
CA GLY A 658 2.32 1.44 -1.98
C GLY A 658 1.64 2.41 -1.02
N THR A 659 2.43 3.16 -0.28
CA THR A 659 1.99 4.25 0.58
C THR A 659 2.80 5.49 0.27
N LYS A 660 2.26 6.67 0.53
CA LYS A 660 3.00 7.93 0.32
C LYS A 660 4.40 7.89 0.96
N PRO A 661 5.41 8.52 0.35
CA PRO A 661 5.31 9.61 -0.64
C PRO A 661 4.88 9.17 -2.05
N ASP A 662 4.36 10.10 -2.85
CA ASP A 662 3.75 9.84 -4.17
C ASP A 662 4.58 8.97 -5.14
N PRO A 663 5.93 9.04 -5.19
CA PRO A 663 6.71 8.12 -6.02
C PRO A 663 6.49 6.63 -5.69
N ASP A 664 6.18 6.29 -4.45
CA ASP A 664 5.94 4.91 -4.00
C ASP A 664 4.54 4.40 -4.35
N LEU A 665 3.65 5.29 -4.78
CA LEU A 665 2.36 4.94 -5.39
C LEU A 665 2.53 4.55 -6.87
N ARG A 666 3.72 4.77 -7.43
CA ARG A 666 4.01 4.75 -8.88
C ARG A 666 5.18 3.84 -9.23
N THR A 667 5.48 2.86 -8.38
CA THR A 667 6.52 1.85 -8.64
C THR A 667 6.24 1.03 -9.91
N PRO A 668 7.26 0.51 -10.60
CA PRO A 668 7.08 -0.26 -11.83
C PRO A 668 6.11 -1.43 -11.67
N MET A 669 5.35 -1.70 -12.73
CA MET A 669 4.44 -2.83 -12.82
C MET A 669 5.19 -4.15 -12.64
N GLN A 670 4.59 -5.09 -11.91
CA GLN A 670 5.22 -6.36 -11.53
C GLN A 670 4.80 -7.47 -12.50
N TRP A 671 5.52 -7.64 -13.60
CA TRP A 671 5.23 -8.65 -14.64
C TRP A 671 5.73 -10.05 -14.27
N THR A 672 6.93 -10.16 -13.69
CA THR A 672 7.58 -11.43 -13.33
C THR A 672 8.13 -11.41 -11.90
N SER A 673 8.57 -12.57 -11.40
CA SER A 673 9.16 -12.72 -10.06
C SER A 673 10.59 -12.17 -9.92
N GLU A 674 11.15 -11.51 -10.93
CA GLU A 674 12.50 -10.93 -10.84
C GLU A 674 12.52 -9.78 -9.81
N PRO A 675 13.28 -9.86 -8.70
CA PRO A 675 13.17 -8.87 -7.62
C PRO A 675 13.55 -7.44 -8.01
N GLU A 676 14.56 -7.27 -8.86
CA GLU A 676 15.17 -5.95 -9.12
C GLU A 676 14.47 -5.19 -10.25
N LYS A 677 13.86 -5.89 -11.20
CA LYS A 677 13.25 -5.28 -12.39
C LYS A 677 11.84 -5.75 -12.69
N ALA A 678 11.35 -6.77 -12.00
CA ALA A 678 9.98 -7.27 -12.08
C ALA A 678 9.49 -7.60 -13.51
N GLY A 679 10.40 -7.88 -14.46
CA GLY A 679 10.05 -8.01 -15.88
C GLY A 679 9.50 -6.74 -16.53
N PHE A 680 9.61 -5.59 -15.86
CA PHE A 680 9.27 -4.27 -16.39
C PHE A 680 10.34 -3.76 -17.36
N SER A 681 11.62 -4.00 -17.09
CA SER A 681 12.75 -3.57 -17.92
C SER A 681 13.88 -4.61 -17.87
N ASN A 682 14.78 -4.58 -18.86
CA ASN A 682 16.03 -5.36 -18.85
C ASN A 682 17.18 -4.61 -18.13
N VAL A 683 17.02 -3.32 -17.83
CA VAL A 683 17.96 -2.50 -17.05
C VAL A 683 17.35 -2.06 -15.72
N ASN A 684 18.09 -1.26 -14.94
CA ASN A 684 17.58 -0.74 -13.68
C ASN A 684 16.40 0.22 -13.93
N PRO A 685 15.22 -0.06 -13.38
CA PRO A 685 14.07 0.82 -13.54
C PRO A 685 14.29 2.18 -12.88
N TRP A 686 13.59 3.20 -13.35
CA TRP A 686 13.63 4.56 -12.82
C TRP A 686 13.23 4.65 -11.33
N ARG A 687 12.50 3.66 -10.83
CA ARG A 687 12.13 3.45 -9.42
C ARG A 687 12.18 1.96 -9.12
N ALA A 688 12.68 1.54 -7.95
CA ALA A 688 12.71 0.12 -7.60
C ALA A 688 11.28 -0.47 -7.56
N PRO A 689 11.07 -1.72 -8.04
CA PRO A 689 9.83 -2.47 -7.81
C PRO A 689 9.58 -2.71 -6.31
N ASN A 690 8.35 -3.11 -5.96
CA ASN A 690 8.04 -3.44 -4.57
C ASN A 690 8.77 -4.72 -4.11
N PRO A 691 9.11 -4.84 -2.82
CA PRO A 691 9.85 -6.00 -2.30
C PRO A 691 9.09 -7.32 -2.37
N ASP A 692 7.75 -7.28 -2.53
CA ASP A 692 6.89 -8.46 -2.65
C ASP A 692 6.75 -8.98 -4.10
N THR A 693 7.44 -8.37 -5.06
CA THR A 693 7.50 -8.77 -6.48
C THR A 693 7.67 -10.28 -6.70
N PRO A 694 8.52 -11.02 -5.96
CA PRO A 694 8.68 -12.47 -6.17
C PRO A 694 7.37 -13.26 -6.07
N ASN A 695 6.42 -12.79 -5.26
CA ASN A 695 5.16 -13.46 -4.96
C ASN A 695 3.94 -12.75 -5.58
N VAL A 696 4.04 -11.44 -5.82
CA VAL A 696 2.95 -10.61 -6.32
C VAL A 696 3.34 -10.11 -7.70
N ASN A 697 3.00 -10.86 -8.74
CA ASN A 697 3.25 -10.43 -10.12
C ASN A 697 2.28 -11.12 -11.08
N VAL A 698 2.20 -10.59 -12.31
CA VAL A 698 1.31 -11.09 -13.37
C VAL A 698 1.60 -12.57 -13.69
N ALA A 699 2.86 -12.95 -13.85
CA ALA A 699 3.23 -14.32 -14.22
C ALA A 699 2.77 -15.35 -13.19
N VAL A 700 2.97 -15.10 -11.89
CA VAL A 700 2.52 -15.98 -10.80
C VAL A 700 0.99 -16.09 -10.75
N GLN A 701 0.27 -14.98 -10.98
CA GLN A 701 -1.19 -14.95 -10.83
C GLN A 701 -1.95 -15.40 -12.08
N THR A 702 -1.30 -15.47 -13.25
CA THR A 702 -1.99 -15.70 -14.53
C THR A 702 -2.67 -17.06 -14.59
N ASP A 703 -2.01 -18.10 -14.09
CA ASP A 703 -2.51 -19.49 -14.12
C ASP A 703 -3.19 -19.92 -12.82
N ASP A 704 -3.20 -19.05 -11.79
CA ASP A 704 -3.89 -19.31 -10.54
C ASP A 704 -5.36 -18.82 -10.63
N PRO A 705 -6.36 -19.73 -10.66
CA PRO A 705 -7.76 -19.36 -10.74
C PRO A 705 -8.27 -18.67 -9.46
N GLN A 706 -7.55 -18.80 -8.34
CA GLN A 706 -7.87 -18.14 -7.07
C GLN A 706 -7.12 -16.80 -6.91
N SER A 707 -6.30 -16.38 -7.87
CA SER A 707 -5.56 -15.12 -7.78
C SER A 707 -6.47 -13.90 -7.77
N LEU A 708 -5.91 -12.74 -7.41
CA LEU A 708 -6.64 -11.48 -7.52
C LEU A 708 -6.83 -11.11 -8.99
N LEU A 709 -5.83 -11.38 -9.85
CA LEU A 709 -5.93 -11.14 -11.29
C LEU A 709 -7.10 -11.91 -11.93
N SER A 710 -7.22 -13.20 -11.63
CA SER A 710 -8.33 -14.05 -12.09
C SER A 710 -9.69 -13.53 -11.59
N HIS A 711 -9.73 -12.91 -10.41
CA HIS A 711 -10.93 -12.25 -9.89
C HIS A 711 -11.33 -11.05 -10.74
N TYR A 712 -10.40 -10.14 -11.04
CA TYR A 712 -10.68 -8.98 -11.89
C TYR A 712 -11.13 -9.40 -13.29
N ARG A 713 -10.44 -10.38 -13.89
CA ARG A 713 -10.84 -10.98 -15.18
C ARG A 713 -12.30 -11.47 -15.14
N THR A 714 -12.69 -12.13 -14.04
CA THR A 714 -14.05 -12.64 -13.85
C THR A 714 -15.06 -11.50 -13.67
N LEU A 715 -14.75 -10.50 -12.84
CA LEU A 715 -15.63 -9.36 -12.57
C LEU A 715 -15.88 -8.50 -13.82
N ILE A 716 -14.86 -8.25 -14.62
CA ILE A 716 -14.97 -7.48 -15.87
C ILE A 716 -15.90 -8.20 -16.85
N ARG A 717 -15.67 -9.49 -17.09
CA ARG A 717 -16.52 -10.31 -17.98
C ARG A 717 -17.94 -10.43 -17.45
N LEU A 718 -18.10 -10.62 -16.13
CA LEU A 718 -19.41 -10.67 -15.49
C LEU A 718 -20.19 -9.38 -15.73
N ARG A 719 -19.53 -8.22 -15.56
CA ARG A 719 -20.14 -6.91 -15.81
C ARG A 719 -20.53 -6.73 -17.28
N GLN A 720 -19.65 -7.10 -18.21
CA GLN A 720 -19.91 -7.04 -19.66
C GLN A 720 -21.08 -7.95 -20.09
N ALA A 721 -21.17 -9.15 -19.51
CA ALA A 721 -22.24 -10.11 -19.79
C ALA A 721 -23.58 -9.79 -19.10
N THR A 722 -23.59 -8.82 -18.17
CA THR A 722 -24.75 -8.53 -17.31
C THR A 722 -25.13 -7.05 -17.39
N PRO A 723 -25.96 -6.64 -18.37
CA PRO A 723 -26.36 -5.24 -18.57
C PRO A 723 -26.87 -4.52 -17.32
N ALA A 724 -27.55 -5.23 -16.40
CA ALA A 724 -27.99 -4.66 -15.14
C ALA A 724 -26.83 -4.18 -14.25
N LEU A 725 -25.68 -4.85 -14.26
CA LEU A 725 -24.49 -4.40 -13.52
C LEU A 725 -23.85 -3.18 -14.19
N ALA A 726 -23.86 -3.10 -15.51
CA ALA A 726 -23.30 -1.97 -16.25
C ALA A 726 -24.14 -0.69 -16.09
N VAL A 727 -25.41 -0.73 -16.50
CA VAL A 727 -26.25 0.48 -16.69
C VAL A 727 -27.59 0.40 -15.94
N GLY A 728 -27.82 -0.66 -15.16
CA GLY A 728 -29.08 -0.83 -14.46
C GLY A 728 -29.27 0.10 -13.27
N ASP A 729 -30.55 0.33 -12.95
CA ASP A 729 -31.00 1.01 -11.74
C ASP A 729 -30.48 0.34 -10.48
N PHE A 730 -30.52 1.06 -9.36
CA PHE A 730 -29.94 0.62 -8.10
C PHE A 730 -30.89 0.83 -6.93
N MET A 731 -31.01 -0.21 -6.10
CA MET A 731 -31.71 -0.10 -4.82
C MET A 731 -31.04 -0.92 -3.74
N LEU A 732 -30.94 -0.36 -2.54
CA LEU A 732 -30.41 -1.07 -1.38
C LEU A 732 -31.40 -2.15 -0.90
N ALA A 733 -30.87 -3.33 -0.60
CA ALA A 733 -31.59 -4.37 0.13
C ALA A 733 -31.22 -4.31 1.61
N SER A 734 -32.14 -4.72 2.48
CA SER A 734 -31.84 -4.87 3.91
C SER A 734 -31.27 -6.26 4.19
N ALA A 735 -30.22 -6.34 5.00
CA ALA A 735 -29.69 -7.60 5.51
C ALA A 735 -29.89 -7.68 7.04
N SER A 736 -30.05 -8.89 7.58
CA SER A 736 -30.15 -9.08 9.05
C SER A 736 -28.84 -8.81 9.80
N SER A 737 -27.70 -8.80 9.09
CA SER A 737 -26.39 -8.50 9.66
C SER A 737 -25.88 -7.12 9.21
N PRO A 738 -25.35 -6.29 10.12
CA PRO A 738 -24.75 -4.99 9.75
C PRO A 738 -23.42 -5.14 8.98
N GLN A 739 -22.86 -6.35 8.92
CA GLN A 739 -21.62 -6.66 8.22
C GLN A 739 -21.86 -7.05 6.75
N VAL A 740 -23.12 -7.08 6.30
CA VAL A 740 -23.49 -7.49 4.94
C VAL A 740 -24.01 -6.30 4.17
N LEU A 741 -23.38 -6.01 3.04
CA LEU A 741 -23.92 -5.10 2.03
C LEU A 741 -24.78 -5.91 1.06
N ALA A 742 -26.01 -5.47 0.83
CA ALA A 742 -26.89 -6.09 -0.16
C ALA A 742 -27.63 -5.02 -0.97
N PHE A 743 -27.76 -5.24 -2.28
CA PHE A 743 -28.49 -4.34 -3.18
C PHE A 743 -28.94 -5.06 -4.45
N THR A 744 -29.91 -4.49 -5.14
CA THR A 744 -30.38 -4.95 -6.43
C THR A 744 -29.95 -4.01 -7.55
N ARG A 745 -29.63 -4.59 -8.71
CA ARG A 745 -29.44 -3.89 -9.97
C ARG A 745 -30.47 -4.35 -10.99
N THR A 746 -31.15 -3.43 -11.67
CA THR A 746 -32.24 -3.80 -12.59
C THR A 746 -32.10 -3.07 -13.91
N HIS A 747 -32.16 -3.80 -15.01
CA HIS A 747 -32.21 -3.21 -16.36
C HIS A 747 -33.09 -4.07 -17.26
N GLN A 748 -34.16 -3.47 -17.78
CA GLN A 748 -35.16 -4.17 -18.60
C GLN A 748 -35.66 -5.45 -17.89
N HIS A 749 -35.50 -6.62 -18.53
CA HIS A 749 -35.93 -7.92 -18.01
C HIS A 749 -34.89 -8.60 -17.12
N GLN A 750 -33.77 -7.94 -16.80
CA GLN A 750 -32.71 -8.50 -15.98
C GLN A 750 -32.65 -7.81 -14.62
N THR A 751 -32.69 -8.61 -13.55
CA THR A 751 -32.43 -8.19 -12.17
C THR A 751 -31.26 -8.97 -11.61
N VAL A 752 -30.39 -8.29 -10.86
CA VAL A 752 -29.29 -8.90 -10.13
C VAL A 752 -29.43 -8.55 -8.66
N LEU A 753 -29.33 -9.54 -7.77
CA LEU A 753 -29.14 -9.34 -6.34
C LEU A 753 -27.66 -9.57 -6.01
N VAL A 754 -27.04 -8.58 -5.40
CA VAL A 754 -25.65 -8.61 -4.95
C VAL A 754 -25.65 -8.68 -3.43
N ILE A 755 -24.86 -9.60 -2.87
CA ILE A 755 -24.70 -9.80 -1.42
C ILE A 755 -23.21 -9.93 -1.13
N ILE A 756 -22.69 -9.10 -0.24
CA ILE A 756 -21.26 -9.04 0.07
C ILE A 756 -21.07 -9.09 1.58
N ASN A 757 -20.32 -10.07 2.06
CA ASN A 757 -19.84 -10.11 3.43
C ASN A 757 -18.63 -9.18 3.57
N LEU A 758 -18.66 -8.24 4.50
CA LEU A 758 -17.59 -7.26 4.73
C LEU A 758 -16.69 -7.64 5.91
N SER A 759 -16.94 -8.77 6.56
CA SER A 759 -16.15 -9.23 7.71
C SER A 759 -15.22 -10.39 7.36
N ASP A 760 -14.29 -10.64 8.28
CA ASP A 760 -13.39 -11.79 8.28
C ASP A 760 -14.05 -13.06 8.83
N GLN A 761 -15.33 -13.01 9.21
CA GLN A 761 -16.07 -14.13 9.77
C GLN A 761 -17.07 -14.68 8.76
N ALA A 762 -17.24 -16.01 8.76
CA ALA A 762 -18.38 -16.62 8.07
C ALA A 762 -19.69 -16.23 8.77
N LEU A 763 -20.72 -15.89 7.99
CA LEU A 763 -22.02 -15.49 8.51
C LEU A 763 -23.10 -16.47 8.08
N GLU A 764 -23.71 -17.11 9.07
CA GLU A 764 -24.76 -18.11 8.87
C GLU A 764 -26.15 -17.49 8.90
N GLY A 765 -27.04 -18.00 8.04
CA GLY A 765 -28.47 -17.70 8.11
C GLY A 765 -28.83 -16.22 7.89
N VAL A 766 -27.98 -15.46 7.21
CA VAL A 766 -28.26 -14.04 6.92
C VAL A 766 -29.50 -13.95 6.04
N THR A 767 -30.50 -13.20 6.51
CA THR A 767 -31.72 -12.97 5.74
C THR A 767 -31.61 -11.65 4.98
N ILE A 768 -32.10 -11.66 3.73
CA ILE A 768 -32.11 -10.51 2.83
C ILE A 768 -33.57 -10.13 2.52
N LYS A 769 -33.87 -8.84 2.61
CA LYS A 769 -35.10 -8.21 2.14
C LYS A 769 -34.77 -7.23 1.02
N PRO A 770 -35.00 -7.59 -0.25
CA PRO A 770 -34.91 -6.65 -1.36
C PRO A 770 -35.92 -5.51 -1.20
N HIS A 771 -35.59 -4.34 -1.74
CA HIS A 771 -36.46 -3.16 -1.65
C HIS A 771 -37.81 -3.37 -2.34
N ASP A 772 -37.79 -4.01 -3.51
CA ASP A 772 -38.98 -4.28 -4.31
C ASP A 772 -39.22 -5.80 -4.44
N SER A 773 -40.41 -6.18 -4.90
CA SER A 773 -40.80 -7.58 -5.21
C SER A 773 -39.99 -8.23 -6.36
N VAL A 774 -38.89 -7.60 -6.78
CA VAL A 774 -38.13 -7.77 -8.04
C VAL A 774 -37.32 -9.07 -8.13
N LEU A 775 -37.67 -10.11 -7.35
CA LEU A 775 -37.16 -11.46 -7.55
C LEU A 775 -38.30 -12.47 -7.67
N ALA A 776 -39.16 -12.26 -8.67
CA ALA A 776 -40.16 -13.21 -9.16
C ALA A 776 -39.62 -13.90 -10.43
N CYS A 777 -38.67 -14.81 -10.27
CA CYS A 777 -38.11 -15.58 -11.38
C CYS A 777 -38.88 -16.90 -11.51
N ALA A 778 -39.30 -17.25 -12.72
CA ALA A 778 -39.97 -18.53 -12.97
C ALA A 778 -39.01 -19.74 -12.92
N GLY A 779 -37.69 -19.51 -13.03
CA GLY A 779 -36.63 -20.53 -13.05
C GLY A 779 -35.72 -20.54 -11.81
N PRO A 780 -34.82 -21.54 -11.69
CA PRO A 780 -33.89 -21.65 -10.57
C PRO A 780 -32.89 -20.49 -10.56
N LEU A 781 -32.72 -19.87 -9.40
CA LEU A 781 -31.71 -18.83 -9.16
C LEU A 781 -30.32 -19.47 -9.08
N ARG A 782 -29.32 -18.83 -9.68
CA ARG A 782 -27.92 -19.24 -9.61
C ARG A 782 -27.03 -18.07 -9.20
N ASP A 783 -26.06 -18.36 -8.36
CA ASP A 783 -24.94 -17.44 -8.12
C ASP A 783 -23.93 -17.60 -9.25
N VAL A 784 -23.77 -16.55 -10.05
CA VAL A 784 -22.88 -16.58 -11.23
C VAL A 784 -21.42 -16.33 -10.88
N LEU A 785 -21.11 -15.85 -9.67
CA LEU A 785 -19.74 -15.63 -9.22
C LEU A 785 -19.21 -16.83 -8.42
N ALA A 786 -20.01 -17.35 -7.49
CA ALA A 786 -19.61 -18.50 -6.66
C ALA A 786 -19.96 -19.88 -7.26
N SER A 787 -20.73 -19.91 -8.36
CA SER A 787 -21.33 -21.16 -8.89
C SER A 787 -22.08 -21.99 -7.84
N ALA A 788 -22.66 -21.31 -6.85
CA ALA A 788 -23.36 -21.92 -5.73
C ALA A 788 -24.88 -22.01 -5.99
N THR A 789 -25.51 -23.00 -5.37
CA THR A 789 -26.96 -23.17 -5.37
C THR A 789 -27.61 -22.06 -4.54
N VAL A 790 -28.58 -21.36 -5.13
CA VAL A 790 -29.35 -20.33 -4.43
C VAL A 790 -30.65 -20.94 -3.93
N ASN A 791 -30.98 -20.69 -2.66
CA ASN A 791 -32.26 -21.12 -2.11
C ASN A 791 -33.42 -20.39 -2.79
N PRO A 792 -34.48 -21.09 -3.24
CA PRO A 792 -35.60 -20.46 -3.94
C PRO A 792 -36.38 -19.53 -3.01
N ARG A 793 -36.76 -18.35 -3.52
CA ARG A 793 -37.62 -17.42 -2.79
C ARG A 793 -39.07 -17.90 -2.85
N GLN A 794 -39.59 -18.46 -1.75
CA GLN A 794 -40.96 -19.01 -1.69
C GLN A 794 -42.02 -17.93 -1.34
N GLY A 795 -42.03 -16.81 -2.06
CA GLY A 795 -43.01 -15.73 -1.85
C GLY A 795 -42.87 -14.96 -0.53
N GLN A 796 -41.72 -15.10 0.15
CA GLN A 796 -41.43 -14.43 1.42
C GLN A 796 -40.84 -13.02 1.21
N ASP A 797 -41.14 -12.11 2.13
CA ASP A 797 -40.56 -10.76 2.16
C ASP A 797 -39.06 -10.80 2.45
N THR A 798 -38.65 -11.67 3.37
CA THR A 798 -37.26 -11.96 3.73
C THR A 798 -36.95 -13.43 3.42
N TRP A 799 -35.76 -13.73 2.91
CA TRP A 799 -35.29 -15.11 2.79
C TRP A 799 -33.77 -15.20 2.92
N THR A 800 -33.26 -16.42 3.05
CA THR A 800 -31.82 -16.73 3.16
C THR A 800 -31.34 -17.30 1.83
N PRO A 801 -30.88 -16.46 0.87
CA PRO A 801 -30.47 -16.93 -0.46
C PRO A 801 -29.27 -17.88 -0.41
N ILE A 802 -28.32 -17.60 0.48
CA ILE A 802 -27.10 -18.37 0.69
C ILE A 802 -27.05 -18.77 2.18
N ALA A 803 -26.83 -20.05 2.46
CA ALA A 803 -26.86 -20.56 3.83
C ALA A 803 -25.75 -19.97 4.70
N SER A 804 -24.53 -19.92 4.16
CA SER A 804 -23.33 -19.41 4.81
C SER A 804 -22.61 -18.44 3.87
N LEU A 805 -22.42 -17.20 4.30
CA LEU A 805 -21.61 -16.22 3.57
C LEU A 805 -20.17 -16.32 4.08
N ALA A 806 -19.25 -16.81 3.25
CA ALA A 806 -17.84 -16.89 3.59
C ALA A 806 -17.24 -15.48 3.85
N PRO A 807 -16.13 -15.38 4.62
CA PRO A 807 -15.43 -14.12 4.83
C PRO A 807 -15.16 -13.39 3.52
N TYR A 808 -15.45 -12.09 3.46
CA TYR A 808 -15.20 -11.25 2.29
C TYR A 808 -15.84 -11.70 0.96
N ALA A 809 -16.75 -12.69 0.98
CA ALA A 809 -17.34 -13.26 -0.22
C ALA A 809 -18.38 -12.33 -0.85
N CYS A 810 -18.39 -12.30 -2.18
CA CYS A 810 -19.41 -11.65 -2.99
C CYS A 810 -20.23 -12.72 -3.70
N HIS A 811 -21.55 -12.57 -3.66
CA HIS A 811 -22.52 -13.42 -4.33
C HIS A 811 -23.33 -12.58 -5.31
N VAL A 812 -23.44 -13.04 -6.55
CA VAL A 812 -24.15 -12.33 -7.62
C VAL A 812 -25.24 -13.23 -8.17
N ILE A 813 -26.49 -12.94 -7.81
CA ILE A 813 -27.64 -13.78 -8.15
C ILE A 813 -28.40 -13.10 -9.29
N VAL A 814 -28.34 -13.70 -10.48
CA VAL A 814 -28.97 -13.14 -11.68
C VAL A 814 -30.36 -13.76 -11.89
N CYS A 815 -31.35 -12.91 -12.10
CA CYS A 815 -32.71 -13.24 -12.46
C CYS A 815 -33.05 -12.63 -13.83
N ARG A 816 -33.66 -13.43 -14.71
CA ARG A 816 -34.23 -12.95 -15.96
C ARG A 816 -35.74 -13.19 -15.91
N SER A 817 -36.53 -12.13 -15.98
CA SER A 817 -37.97 -12.25 -16.17
C SER A 817 -38.25 -12.64 -17.63
N GLU A 818 -39.31 -13.42 -17.86
CA GLU A 818 -39.78 -13.75 -19.23
C GLU A 818 -40.18 -12.50 -20.03
#